data_AF-A0A0S8CM34-F1
#
_entry.id   AF-A0A0S8CM34-F1
#
_cell.length_a   1.000
_cell.length_b   1.000
_cell.length_c   1.000
_cell.angle_alpha   90.00
_cell.angle_beta   90.00
_cell.angle_gamma   90.00
#
_symmetry.space_group_name_H-M   'P 1'
#
loop_
_entity.id
_entity.type
_entity.pdbx_description
1 polymer ?
#
loop_
_entity_poly.entity_id
_entity_poly.type
_entity_poly.pdbx_seq_one_letter_code
_entity_poly.pdbx_strand_id
1 'polypeptide(L)'
;MEVITTHMNADFDSLASMVAAKKFYPDAVMAFAGSQEKNIRDFFVRSSSFAFDFKRQKQIPLQKVTKLILVDTRQARRIGNFAKCLENPGIEIHIYDHHPVTPEDLKGDVEIVRPVGSTSTIFVQLFREKKMSITKDEATLLSMGIYEDTGSFNYTTTTPDDLEAASWLLEQGANLHVVSQSISRELTVYQLALLNDLIKSSMTYTIQSIDITVAKLALKEYVDEFALLVRRFMVMENLNVIIALAGMEDRIYLIARSRVPEVNVGEIARDFGGGGHASAASATVKNMTMVEAEEKLVRLLNKHVRPQSLASELMSHPVITVPPDISIKNANQVLTRYSITVLPVVQGKSKLLGIISRRVAEKAIFHNLGDLPVSDYMTTDVATLPSSASLGDIQELIIEHRQRLIPVVDKDELQGVITRTDLLNLLINDPAHQPKNLMVADDRSYVERHRNVNSLMIEILNKETIVLLRTIGETAAANGYTAYAVGGFVRDLLLHIKNLDLDIVVEGDGIEFAKILARQLGGTVRTHEKFSTALVIMPDGFNIDVATARLEYYEYPASMPTVELSSLKLDLYRRDFTINAMAINLNPEKFGTLVDFFNCQTDIKERRIRILHNLSFVEDPTRIFRAIRFEQRMGFSIGIHTEKMLKNAVKMNLFNRFFGRRCFTELKLIFTE
;
A
#
# COMPACT_ATOMS: atom_id res chain seq x y z
N MET A 1 -19.23 0.72 55.64
CA MET A 1 -19.44 1.95 54.83
C MET A 1 -19.10 1.65 53.38
N GLU A 2 -19.77 2.29 52.44
CA GLU A 2 -19.54 2.10 51.01
C GLU A 2 -18.70 3.24 50.44
N VAL A 3 -17.73 2.94 49.58
CA VAL A 3 -16.84 3.93 48.99
C VAL A 3 -16.76 3.73 47.49
N ILE A 4 -16.96 4.81 46.73
CA ILE A 4 -16.71 4.89 45.29
C ILE A 4 -15.33 5.51 45.10
N THR A 5 -14.46 4.84 44.35
CA THR A 5 -13.13 5.33 44.03
C THR A 5 -12.71 4.92 42.62
N THR A 6 -11.63 5.51 42.14
CA THR A 6 -11.02 5.28 40.82
C THR A 6 -9.50 5.17 40.98
N HIS A 7 -8.76 5.08 39.89
CA HIS A 7 -7.31 5.10 39.90
C HIS A 7 -6.71 6.43 40.39
N MET A 8 -5.44 6.37 40.79
CA MET A 8 -4.60 7.55 40.99
C MET A 8 -4.39 8.28 39.66
N ASN A 9 -4.24 9.61 39.70
CA ASN A 9 -4.26 10.48 38.51
C ASN A 9 -5.59 10.35 37.76
N ALA A 10 -6.70 10.56 38.47
CA ALA A 10 -8.03 10.54 37.86
C ALA A 10 -8.13 11.57 36.72
N ASP A 11 -8.76 11.17 35.62
CA ASP A 11 -9.15 11.92 34.42
C ASP A 11 -10.69 12.15 34.37
N PHE A 12 -11.21 12.76 33.30
CA PHE A 12 -12.64 13.05 33.21
C PHE A 12 -13.48 11.78 33.14
N ASP A 13 -12.99 10.68 32.55
CA ASP A 13 -13.75 9.43 32.53
C ASP A 13 -13.89 8.85 33.94
N SER A 14 -12.80 8.82 34.68
CA SER A 14 -12.78 8.50 36.10
C SER A 14 -13.76 9.37 36.91
N LEU A 15 -13.70 10.69 36.77
CA LEU A 15 -14.59 11.62 37.50
C LEU A 15 -16.06 11.40 37.12
N ALA A 16 -16.35 11.32 35.82
CA ALA A 16 -17.71 11.13 35.31
C ALA A 16 -18.30 9.79 35.77
N SER A 17 -17.50 8.73 35.70
CA SER A 17 -17.87 7.39 36.14
C SER A 17 -18.12 7.32 37.66
N MET A 18 -17.34 8.06 38.47
CA MET A 18 -17.59 8.15 39.92
C MET A 18 -18.94 8.80 40.22
N VAL A 19 -19.25 9.91 39.54
CA VAL A 19 -20.54 10.62 39.66
C VAL A 19 -21.69 9.75 39.17
N ALA A 20 -21.50 9.01 38.08
CA ALA A 20 -22.51 8.09 37.57
C ALA A 20 -22.77 6.93 38.54
N ALA A 21 -21.73 6.31 39.08
CA ALA A 21 -21.83 5.27 40.09
C ALA A 21 -22.58 5.74 41.33
N LYS A 22 -22.39 7.00 41.77
CA LYS A 22 -23.11 7.58 42.92
C LYS A 22 -24.63 7.54 42.76
N LYS A 23 -25.17 7.53 41.54
CA LYS A 23 -26.62 7.36 41.31
C LYS A 23 -27.11 5.93 41.57
N PHE A 24 -26.24 4.93 41.35
CA PHE A 24 -26.53 3.53 41.67
C PHE A 24 -26.27 3.21 43.14
N TYR A 25 -25.35 3.94 43.79
CA TYR A 25 -24.97 3.78 45.19
C TYR A 25 -25.17 5.09 45.98
N PRO A 26 -26.43 5.51 46.24
CA PRO A 26 -26.73 6.81 46.82
C PRO A 26 -26.13 7.03 48.21
N ASP A 27 -25.87 5.96 48.98
CA ASP A 27 -25.26 6.02 50.31
C ASP A 27 -23.72 5.97 50.30
N ALA A 28 -23.11 5.67 49.16
CA ALA A 28 -21.66 5.50 49.06
C ALA A 28 -20.92 6.84 49.02
N VAL A 29 -19.77 6.91 49.67
CA VAL A 29 -18.93 8.12 49.70
C VAL A 29 -18.00 8.13 48.50
N MET A 30 -17.98 9.21 47.73
CA MET A 30 -16.99 9.40 46.66
C MET A 30 -15.67 9.93 47.23
N ALA A 31 -14.56 9.29 46.87
CA ALA A 31 -13.22 9.77 47.20
C ALA A 31 -12.17 9.34 46.19
N PHE A 32 -11.34 10.31 45.76
CA PHE A 32 -10.20 10.03 44.90
C PHE A 32 -9.12 9.22 45.63
N ALA A 33 -8.56 8.23 44.93
CA ALA A 33 -7.48 7.41 45.43
C ALA A 33 -6.14 8.15 45.60
N GLY A 34 -5.95 9.26 44.87
CA GLY A 34 -4.73 10.05 44.87
C GLY A 34 -4.89 11.40 44.16
N SER A 35 -3.85 11.81 43.43
CA SER A 35 -3.84 13.03 42.60
C SER A 35 -4.85 12.97 41.47
N GLN A 36 -5.19 14.16 40.94
CA GLN A 36 -6.06 14.36 39.77
C GLN A 36 -5.23 14.95 38.63
N GLU A 37 -5.61 14.67 37.40
CA GLU A 37 -5.06 15.34 36.23
C GLU A 37 -5.24 16.86 36.33
N LYS A 38 -4.37 17.60 35.62
CA LYS A 38 -4.44 19.07 35.58
C LYS A 38 -5.80 19.57 35.08
N ASN A 39 -6.34 18.92 34.05
CA ASN A 39 -7.60 19.31 33.43
C ASN A 39 -8.78 19.26 34.41
N ILE A 40 -8.86 18.23 35.26
CA ILE A 40 -9.88 18.16 36.31
C ILE A 40 -9.70 19.28 37.34
N ARG A 41 -8.45 19.52 37.77
CA ARG A 41 -8.16 20.59 38.73
C ARG A 41 -8.59 21.94 38.18
N ASP A 42 -8.25 22.23 36.93
CA ASP A 42 -8.65 23.45 36.24
C ASP A 42 -10.18 23.53 36.06
N PHE A 43 -10.84 22.39 35.78
CA PHE A 43 -12.29 22.29 35.69
C PHE A 43 -12.98 22.66 37.01
N PHE A 44 -12.54 22.12 38.16
CA PHE A 44 -13.12 22.48 39.46
C PHE A 44 -12.92 23.96 39.82
N VAL A 45 -11.81 24.57 39.39
CA VAL A 45 -11.55 26.00 39.60
C VAL A 45 -12.48 26.87 38.75
N ARG A 46 -12.73 26.49 37.50
CA ARG A 46 -13.53 27.27 36.54
C ARG A 46 -15.03 27.05 36.68
N SER A 47 -15.43 25.87 37.14
CA SER A 47 -16.81 25.40 37.08
C SER A 47 -17.38 25.18 38.49
N SER A 48 -17.42 26.26 39.29
CA SER A 48 -17.95 26.25 40.67
C SER A 48 -19.42 25.81 40.80
N SER A 49 -20.12 25.67 39.68
CA SER A 49 -21.50 25.16 39.59
C SER A 49 -21.61 23.64 39.76
N PHE A 50 -20.52 22.86 39.55
CA PHE A 50 -20.52 21.41 39.75
C PHE A 50 -20.17 21.06 41.20
N ALA A 51 -21.16 21.16 42.10
CA ALA A 51 -21.00 20.85 43.51
C ALA A 51 -21.18 19.34 43.80
N PHE A 52 -20.15 18.54 43.55
CA PHE A 52 -20.10 17.14 43.96
C PHE A 52 -19.40 16.98 45.31
N ASP A 53 -20.01 16.24 46.23
CA ASP A 53 -19.45 16.01 47.58
C ASP A 53 -18.39 14.89 47.55
N PHE A 54 -17.11 15.29 47.54
CA PHE A 54 -15.96 14.39 47.63
C PHE A 54 -15.31 14.48 49.01
N LYS A 55 -15.14 13.34 49.69
CA LYS A 55 -14.34 13.28 50.91
C LYS A 55 -12.86 13.11 50.58
N ARG A 56 -12.00 13.75 51.38
CA ARG A 56 -10.55 13.50 51.29
C ARG A 56 -10.28 12.08 51.75
N GLN A 57 -9.39 11.36 51.06
CA GLN A 57 -9.01 9.99 51.42
C GLN A 57 -8.66 9.83 52.92
N LYS A 58 -7.96 10.81 53.51
CA LYS A 58 -7.59 10.82 54.94
C LYS A 58 -8.78 10.86 55.92
N GLN A 59 -9.95 11.29 55.46
CA GLN A 59 -11.18 11.35 56.27
C GLN A 59 -11.97 10.04 56.23
N ILE A 60 -11.54 9.06 55.44
CA ILE A 60 -12.22 7.77 55.31
C ILE A 60 -11.51 6.74 56.20
N PRO A 61 -12.20 6.19 57.22
CA PRO A 61 -11.66 5.11 58.04
C PRO A 61 -11.66 3.80 57.24
N LEU A 62 -10.52 3.47 56.62
CA LEU A 62 -10.36 2.36 55.68
C LEU A 62 -10.84 1.01 56.24
N GLN A 63 -10.67 0.75 57.54
CA GLN A 63 -11.09 -0.50 58.20
C GLN A 63 -12.61 -0.64 58.35
N LYS A 64 -13.38 0.45 58.21
CA LYS A 64 -14.85 0.44 58.29
C LYS A 64 -15.50 0.27 56.92
N VAL A 65 -14.71 0.22 55.84
CA VAL A 65 -15.21 0.04 54.47
C VAL A 65 -15.65 -1.40 54.29
N THR A 66 -16.92 -1.58 53.96
CA THR A 66 -17.59 -2.87 53.78
C THR A 66 -17.89 -3.16 52.31
N LYS A 67 -17.95 -2.12 51.47
CA LYS A 67 -18.10 -2.23 50.02
C LYS A 67 -17.21 -1.21 49.33
N LEU A 68 -16.48 -1.66 48.31
CA LEU A 68 -15.63 -0.84 47.47
C LEU A 68 -16.12 -0.89 46.03
N ILE A 69 -16.58 0.26 45.51
CA ILE A 69 -17.03 0.43 44.14
C ILE A 69 -15.88 1.06 43.36
N LEU A 70 -15.29 0.28 42.47
CA LEU A 70 -14.21 0.67 41.59
C LEU A 70 -14.79 1.05 40.23
N VAL A 71 -14.50 2.26 39.80
CA VAL A 71 -14.81 2.71 38.44
C VAL A 71 -13.51 2.98 37.71
N ASP A 72 -13.51 2.70 36.41
CA ASP A 72 -12.41 3.00 35.48
C ASP A 72 -11.06 2.37 35.86
N THR A 73 -11.14 1.33 36.71
CA THR A 73 -9.99 0.52 37.09
C THR A 73 -10.44 -0.76 37.74
N ARG A 74 -9.64 -1.81 37.54
CA ARG A 74 -9.76 -3.08 38.27
C ARG A 74 -8.45 -3.53 38.91
N GLN A 75 -7.44 -2.67 38.99
CA GLN A 75 -6.12 -3.04 39.52
C GLN A 75 -5.89 -2.46 40.92
N ALA A 76 -5.56 -3.32 41.89
CA ALA A 76 -5.32 -2.91 43.28
C ALA A 76 -4.23 -1.84 43.42
N ARG A 77 -3.16 -1.94 42.63
CA ARG A 77 -2.06 -0.96 42.65
C ARG A 77 -2.49 0.44 42.22
N ARG A 78 -3.54 0.57 41.41
CA ARG A 78 -4.01 1.84 40.86
C ARG A 78 -4.86 2.62 41.86
N ILE A 79 -5.40 2.00 42.92
CA ILE A 79 -6.31 2.65 43.88
C ILE A 79 -5.63 3.17 45.16
N GLY A 80 -4.29 3.24 45.17
CA GLY A 80 -3.52 3.86 46.25
C GLY A 80 -3.84 3.27 47.64
N ASN A 81 -4.07 4.11 48.65
CA ASN A 81 -4.33 3.62 50.01
C ASN A 81 -5.65 2.83 50.15
N PHE A 82 -6.59 2.95 49.21
CA PHE A 82 -7.82 2.14 49.24
C PHE A 82 -7.56 0.65 49.00
N ALA A 83 -6.39 0.28 48.47
CA ALA A 83 -5.97 -1.11 48.39
C ALA A 83 -5.96 -1.81 49.76
N LYS A 84 -5.73 -1.06 50.86
CA LYS A 84 -5.79 -1.61 52.23
C LYS A 84 -7.19 -2.07 52.63
N CYS A 85 -8.24 -1.55 52.00
CA CYS A 85 -9.61 -2.01 52.26
C CYS A 85 -9.82 -3.46 51.82
N LEU A 86 -9.04 -3.95 50.85
CA LEU A 86 -9.13 -5.33 50.37
C LEU A 86 -8.78 -6.37 51.45
N GLU A 87 -8.09 -5.95 52.52
CA GLU A 87 -7.76 -6.80 53.67
C GLU A 87 -8.92 -6.89 54.69
N ASN A 88 -9.99 -6.11 54.52
CA ASN A 88 -11.12 -6.11 55.45
C ASN A 88 -11.93 -7.42 55.32
N PRO A 89 -12.30 -8.07 56.44
CA PRO A 89 -13.10 -9.29 56.40
C PRO A 89 -14.47 -9.06 55.74
N GLY A 90 -14.78 -9.83 54.70
CA GLY A 90 -16.07 -9.79 54.01
C GLY A 90 -16.33 -8.53 53.19
N ILE A 91 -15.28 -7.86 52.70
CA ILE A 91 -15.44 -6.72 51.80
C ILE A 91 -16.07 -7.15 50.46
N GLU A 92 -17.08 -6.40 50.03
CA GLU A 92 -17.73 -6.56 48.74
C GLU A 92 -17.10 -5.61 47.70
N ILE A 93 -16.76 -6.10 46.51
CA ILE A 93 -16.06 -5.34 45.48
C ILE A 93 -16.92 -5.27 44.22
N HIS A 94 -17.26 -4.07 43.77
CA HIS A 94 -18.00 -3.85 42.53
C HIS A 94 -17.10 -3.13 41.54
N ILE A 95 -17.01 -3.62 40.31
CA ILE A 95 -16.07 -3.16 39.30
C ILE A 95 -16.82 -2.75 38.04
N TYR A 96 -16.55 -1.53 37.56
CA TYR A 96 -17.03 -0.98 36.30
C TYR A 96 -15.82 -0.48 35.52
N ASP A 97 -15.49 -1.13 34.41
CA ASP A 97 -14.22 -0.83 33.73
C ASP A 97 -14.27 -1.27 32.26
N HIS A 98 -13.55 -0.56 31.39
CA HIS A 98 -13.48 -0.85 29.96
C HIS A 98 -12.11 -1.38 29.50
N HIS A 99 -11.09 -1.35 30.37
CA HIS A 99 -9.73 -1.77 30.04
C HIS A 99 -9.64 -3.28 29.67
N PRO A 100 -8.64 -3.68 28.84
CA PRO A 100 -8.38 -5.10 28.57
C PRO A 100 -8.02 -5.88 29.84
N VAL A 101 -8.35 -7.18 29.84
CA VAL A 101 -8.06 -8.07 30.97
C VAL A 101 -6.56 -8.26 31.15
N THR A 102 -6.08 -8.14 32.39
CA THR A 102 -4.69 -8.39 32.79
C THR A 102 -4.60 -9.40 33.93
N PRO A 103 -3.48 -10.14 34.07
CA PRO A 103 -3.30 -11.09 35.18
C PRO A 103 -3.33 -10.46 36.58
N GLU A 104 -3.12 -9.13 36.68
CA GLU A 104 -3.09 -8.37 37.93
C GLU A 104 -4.49 -7.84 38.35
N ASP A 105 -5.54 -8.20 37.61
CA ASP A 105 -6.89 -7.70 37.85
C ASP A 105 -7.49 -8.27 39.14
N LEU A 106 -8.17 -7.41 39.88
CA LEU A 106 -9.02 -7.79 41.00
C LEU A 106 -10.24 -8.56 40.49
N LYS A 107 -10.71 -9.50 41.30
CA LYS A 107 -12.02 -10.14 41.13
C LYS A 107 -13.03 -9.41 41.98
N GLY A 108 -14.11 -8.95 41.35
CA GLY A 108 -15.25 -8.32 41.99
C GLY A 108 -16.37 -9.32 42.26
N ASP A 109 -17.19 -9.03 43.26
CA ASP A 109 -18.49 -9.69 43.47
C ASP A 109 -19.49 -9.29 42.37
N VAL A 110 -19.36 -8.04 41.88
CA VAL A 110 -20.06 -7.54 40.70
C VAL A 110 -19.03 -7.00 39.72
N GLU A 111 -19.04 -7.51 38.49
CA GLU A 111 -18.15 -7.05 37.42
C GLU A 111 -18.98 -6.66 36.20
N ILE A 112 -18.95 -5.37 35.84
CA ILE A 112 -19.51 -4.86 34.58
C ILE A 112 -18.37 -4.31 33.75
N VAL A 113 -17.78 -5.21 32.97
CA VAL A 113 -16.69 -4.92 32.07
C VAL A 113 -17.15 -5.04 30.63
N ARG A 114 -16.96 -3.99 29.83
CA ARG A 114 -17.36 -3.97 28.41
C ARG A 114 -16.22 -3.43 27.54
N PRO A 115 -15.99 -3.99 26.34
CA PRO A 115 -14.93 -3.54 25.45
C PRO A 115 -15.36 -2.28 24.67
N VAL A 116 -15.63 -1.20 25.39
CA VAL A 116 -16.05 0.10 24.85
C VAL A 116 -14.94 1.15 25.02
N GLY A 117 -15.07 2.30 24.38
CA GLY A 117 -14.06 3.34 24.39
C GLY A 117 -13.89 4.03 25.74
N SER A 118 -14.89 4.00 26.61
CA SER A 118 -14.88 4.69 27.91
C SER A 118 -15.77 4.00 28.96
N THR A 119 -15.41 4.06 30.24
CA THR A 119 -16.25 3.61 31.36
C THR A 119 -17.55 4.42 31.46
N SER A 120 -17.53 5.71 31.09
CA SER A 120 -18.73 6.56 30.98
C SER A 120 -19.77 5.99 30.02
N THR A 121 -19.34 5.38 28.91
CA THR A 121 -20.22 4.69 27.95
C THR A 121 -20.98 3.54 28.62
N ILE A 122 -20.29 2.76 29.48
CA ILE A 122 -20.91 1.67 30.25
C ILE A 122 -22.04 2.22 31.14
N PHE A 123 -21.77 3.32 31.85
CA PHE A 123 -22.79 3.94 32.71
C PHE A 123 -23.98 4.50 31.92
N VAL A 124 -23.75 5.08 30.74
CA VAL A 124 -24.84 5.52 29.86
C VAL A 124 -25.71 4.35 29.44
N GLN A 125 -25.12 3.22 29.04
CA GLN A 125 -25.87 2.01 28.71
C GLN A 125 -26.70 1.53 29.90
N LEU A 126 -26.11 1.50 31.11
CA LEU A 126 -26.83 1.12 32.33
C LEU A 126 -27.99 2.09 32.68
N PHE A 127 -27.81 3.40 32.48
CA PHE A 127 -28.88 4.37 32.67
C PHE A 127 -30.03 4.14 31.69
N ARG A 128 -29.73 3.85 30.42
CA ARG A 128 -30.73 3.53 29.40
C ARG A 128 -31.46 2.22 29.73
N GLU A 129 -30.73 1.17 30.09
CA GLU A 129 -31.28 -0.13 30.48
C GLU A 129 -32.25 0.00 31.68
N LYS A 130 -31.88 0.78 32.71
CA LYS A 130 -32.71 1.00 33.90
C LYS A 130 -33.70 2.16 33.78
N LYS A 131 -33.78 2.82 32.61
CA LYS A 131 -34.62 4.01 32.36
C LYS A 131 -34.45 5.12 33.41
N MET A 132 -33.21 5.36 33.83
CA MET A 132 -32.88 6.39 34.82
C MET A 132 -32.70 7.75 34.14
N SER A 133 -33.25 8.80 34.74
CA SER A 133 -33.06 10.18 34.29
C SER A 133 -31.72 10.74 34.80
N ILE A 134 -31.06 11.55 33.98
CA ILE A 134 -29.86 12.30 34.34
C ILE A 134 -30.09 13.81 34.19
N THR A 135 -29.33 14.61 34.94
CA THR A 135 -29.35 16.07 34.80
C THR A 135 -28.49 16.49 33.59
N LYS A 136 -28.67 17.73 33.11
CA LYS A 136 -27.84 18.29 32.03
C LYS A 136 -26.36 18.35 32.42
N ASP A 137 -26.07 18.58 33.70
CA ASP A 137 -24.71 18.65 34.23
C ASP A 137 -24.08 17.25 34.25
N GLU A 138 -24.81 16.23 34.70
CA GLU A 138 -24.36 14.83 34.62
C GLU A 138 -24.15 14.41 33.16
N ALA A 139 -25.06 14.81 32.26
CA ALA A 139 -24.95 14.50 30.84
C ALA A 139 -23.70 15.14 30.20
N THR A 140 -23.41 16.39 30.57
CA THR A 140 -22.22 17.12 30.14
C THR A 140 -20.95 16.46 30.66
N LEU A 141 -20.92 16.07 31.95
CA LEU A 141 -19.76 15.43 32.56
C LEU A 141 -19.47 14.05 31.95
N LEU A 142 -20.51 13.21 31.77
CA LEU A 142 -20.37 11.93 31.06
C LEU A 142 -19.88 12.11 29.62
N SER A 143 -20.31 13.18 28.95
CA SER A 143 -19.82 13.50 27.62
C SER A 143 -18.33 13.85 27.65
N MET A 144 -17.84 14.55 28.68
CA MET A 144 -16.40 14.82 28.82
C MET A 144 -15.60 13.53 28.97
N GLY A 145 -16.07 12.59 29.79
CA GLY A 145 -15.42 11.28 29.94
C GLY A 145 -15.29 10.54 28.61
N ILE A 146 -16.38 10.43 27.85
CA ILE A 146 -16.37 9.78 26.53
C ILE A 146 -15.43 10.52 25.57
N TYR A 147 -15.50 11.85 25.49
CA TYR A 147 -14.67 12.63 24.57
C TYR A 147 -13.17 12.60 24.92
N GLU A 148 -12.81 12.48 26.20
CA GLU A 148 -11.41 12.35 26.61
C GLU A 148 -10.83 11.01 26.17
N ASP A 149 -11.50 9.92 26.54
CA ASP A 149 -11.00 8.56 26.37
C ASP A 149 -11.09 8.03 24.94
N THR A 150 -12.00 8.58 24.14
CA THR A 150 -12.07 8.31 22.69
C THR A 150 -11.19 9.25 21.86
N GLY A 151 -10.51 10.22 22.49
CA GLY A 151 -9.75 11.24 21.77
C GLY A 151 -10.63 12.08 20.84
N SER A 152 -11.81 12.46 21.32
CA SER A 152 -12.89 13.06 20.53
C SER A 152 -13.27 12.17 19.34
N PHE A 153 -13.46 10.88 19.59
CA PHE A 153 -13.80 9.82 18.63
C PHE A 153 -12.75 9.51 17.55
N ASN A 154 -11.49 9.91 17.76
CA ASN A 154 -10.41 9.66 16.79
C ASN A 154 -9.52 8.46 17.16
N TYR A 155 -9.67 7.90 18.36
CA TYR A 155 -8.87 6.75 18.77
C TYR A 155 -9.45 5.45 18.20
N THR A 156 -8.58 4.50 17.86
CA THR A 156 -8.98 3.20 17.30
C THR A 156 -9.73 2.31 18.30
N THR A 157 -9.69 2.65 19.59
CA THR A 157 -10.48 2.02 20.66
C THR A 157 -11.91 2.53 20.74
N THR A 158 -12.26 3.58 19.98
CA THR A 158 -13.63 4.11 19.89
C THR A 158 -14.54 3.10 19.22
N THR A 159 -15.71 2.86 19.81
CA THR A 159 -16.72 1.91 19.36
C THR A 159 -18.02 2.61 18.94
N PRO A 160 -18.91 1.94 18.19
CA PRO A 160 -20.24 2.48 17.89
C PRO A 160 -21.05 2.83 19.15
N ASP A 161 -20.86 2.07 20.23
CA ASP A 161 -21.54 2.30 21.52
C ASP A 161 -21.17 3.66 22.13
N ASP A 162 -19.93 4.13 21.93
CA ASP A 162 -19.49 5.43 22.44
C ASP A 162 -20.19 6.58 21.71
N LEU A 163 -20.39 6.44 20.40
CA LEU A 163 -21.12 7.41 19.58
C LEU A 163 -22.61 7.42 19.92
N GLU A 164 -23.22 6.26 20.13
CA GLU A 164 -24.61 6.15 20.59
C GLU A 164 -24.80 6.76 21.98
N ALA A 165 -23.86 6.49 22.89
CA ALA A 165 -23.88 7.06 24.23
C ALA A 165 -23.75 8.58 24.17
N ALA A 166 -22.80 9.11 23.40
CA ALA A 166 -22.65 10.55 23.19
C ALA A 166 -23.89 11.18 22.58
N SER A 167 -24.50 10.55 21.56
CA SER A 167 -25.76 10.99 20.96
C SER A 167 -26.87 11.09 22.01
N TRP A 168 -27.04 10.05 22.83
CA TRP A 168 -28.05 10.04 23.87
C TRP A 168 -27.79 11.11 24.94
N LEU A 169 -26.54 11.33 25.35
CA LEU A 169 -26.18 12.38 26.29
C LEU A 169 -26.52 13.78 25.76
N LEU A 170 -26.35 14.01 24.44
CA LEU A 170 -26.77 15.25 23.79
C LEU A 170 -28.28 15.43 23.82
N GLU A 171 -29.04 14.35 23.60
CA GLU A 171 -30.50 14.38 23.77
C GLU A 171 -30.91 14.72 25.21
N GLN A 172 -30.13 14.29 26.21
CA GLN A 172 -30.34 14.66 27.63
C GLN A 172 -29.87 16.10 27.95
N GLY A 173 -29.33 16.84 26.98
CA GLY A 173 -28.94 18.24 27.11
C GLY A 173 -27.49 18.47 27.51
N ALA A 174 -26.58 17.54 27.21
CA ALA A 174 -25.14 17.75 27.36
C ALA A 174 -24.67 18.98 26.57
N ASN A 175 -23.82 19.81 27.19
CA ASN A 175 -23.33 21.05 26.59
C ASN A 175 -21.96 20.85 25.93
N LEU A 176 -21.95 20.65 24.61
CA LEU A 176 -20.72 20.47 23.84
C LEU A 176 -19.75 21.64 23.90
N HIS A 177 -20.22 22.86 24.17
CA HIS A 177 -19.33 24.01 24.31
C HIS A 177 -18.41 23.80 25.52
N VAL A 178 -18.97 23.39 26.67
CA VAL A 178 -18.20 23.11 27.89
C VAL A 178 -17.28 21.91 27.68
N VAL A 179 -17.75 20.85 27.00
CA VAL A 179 -16.92 19.69 26.62
C VAL A 179 -15.72 20.16 25.79
N SER A 180 -15.96 20.92 24.73
CA SER A 180 -14.89 21.39 23.83
C SER A 180 -13.83 22.23 24.55
N GLN A 181 -14.23 23.12 25.47
CA GLN A 181 -13.32 23.95 26.25
C GLN A 181 -12.51 23.17 27.30
N SER A 182 -13.04 22.05 27.77
CA SER A 182 -12.41 21.23 28.80
C SER A 182 -11.45 20.18 28.24
N ILE A 183 -11.73 19.67 27.03
CA ILE A 183 -10.93 18.65 26.35
C ILE A 183 -9.86 19.25 25.42
N SER A 184 -10.08 20.45 24.87
CA SER A 184 -9.14 21.07 23.92
C SER A 184 -7.88 21.59 24.62
N ARG A 185 -6.74 20.92 24.37
CA ARG A 185 -5.41 21.43 24.71
C ARG A 185 -4.93 22.37 23.59
N GLU A 186 -5.31 23.64 23.68
CA GLU A 186 -4.74 24.68 22.82
C GLU A 186 -3.24 24.85 23.10
N LEU A 187 -2.44 25.00 22.05
CA LEU A 187 -1.01 25.26 22.20
C LEU A 187 -0.81 26.70 22.68
N THR A 188 0.00 26.88 23.71
CA THR A 188 0.43 28.23 24.10
C THR A 188 1.29 28.87 23.02
N VAL A 189 1.40 30.20 23.01
CA VAL A 189 2.29 30.93 22.07
C VAL A 189 3.73 30.41 22.17
N TYR A 190 4.20 30.09 23.38
CA TYR A 190 5.51 29.50 23.60
C TYR A 190 5.63 28.11 22.97
N GLN A 191 4.64 27.24 23.15
CA GLN A 191 4.60 25.91 22.55
C GLN A 191 4.52 25.96 21.01
N LEU A 192 3.81 26.93 20.43
CA LEU A 192 3.78 27.16 18.98
C LEU A 192 5.16 27.57 18.44
N ALA A 193 5.88 28.43 19.16
CA ALA A 193 7.25 28.80 18.79
C ALA A 193 8.18 27.58 18.82
N LEU A 194 8.11 26.76 19.88
CA LEU A 194 8.88 25.52 19.99
C LEU A 194 8.57 24.53 18.86
N LEU A 195 7.28 24.38 18.51
CA LEU A 195 6.87 23.51 17.41
C LEU A 195 7.47 23.96 16.07
N ASN A 196 7.45 25.27 15.78
CA ASN A 196 8.10 25.84 14.61
C ASN A 196 9.62 25.61 14.60
N ASP A 197 10.28 25.73 15.76
CA ASP A 197 11.71 25.43 15.85
C ASP A 197 12.01 23.95 15.63
N LEU A 198 11.14 23.06 16.14
CA LEU A 198 11.22 21.61 15.93
C LEU A 198 11.11 21.26 14.44
N ILE A 199 10.16 21.88 13.73
CA ILE A 199 9.99 21.74 12.26
C ILE A 199 11.26 22.17 11.54
N LYS A 200 11.78 23.37 11.83
CA LYS A 200 13.00 23.90 11.19
C LYS A 200 14.25 23.07 11.45
N SER A 201 14.32 22.43 12.62
CA SER A 201 15.46 21.59 13.02
C SER A 201 15.42 20.16 12.47
N SER A 202 14.32 19.78 11.81
CA SER A 202 14.10 18.41 11.39
C SER A 202 14.94 18.02 10.17
N MET A 203 15.42 16.78 10.17
CA MET A 203 16.14 16.15 9.08
C MET A 203 15.57 14.76 8.84
N THR A 204 15.41 14.38 7.58
CA THR A 204 14.91 13.05 7.21
C THR A 204 16.07 12.13 6.86
N TYR A 205 16.10 10.96 7.50
CA TYR A 205 16.99 9.86 7.18
C TYR A 205 16.20 8.77 6.50
N THR A 206 16.58 8.41 5.27
CA THR A 206 15.99 7.28 4.57
C THR A 206 16.84 6.03 4.84
N ILE A 207 16.27 5.06 5.55
CA ILE A 207 16.92 3.78 5.86
C ILE A 207 16.04 2.67 5.30
N GLN A 208 16.58 1.90 4.34
CA GLN A 208 15.87 0.76 3.72
C GLN A 208 14.45 1.15 3.23
N SER A 209 14.36 2.30 2.55
CA SER A 209 13.12 2.88 2.00
C SER A 209 12.10 3.42 3.02
N ILE A 210 12.46 3.49 4.30
CA ILE A 210 11.65 4.11 5.34
C ILE A 210 12.23 5.50 5.66
N ASP A 211 11.39 6.53 5.52
CA ASP A 211 11.73 7.89 5.91
C ASP A 211 11.52 8.09 7.42
N ILE A 212 12.62 8.44 8.09
CA ILE A 212 12.68 8.64 9.54
C ILE A 212 13.06 10.08 9.81
N THR A 213 12.12 10.87 10.32
CA THR A 213 12.37 12.27 10.66
C THR A 213 13.00 12.37 12.04
N VAL A 214 14.16 13.01 12.14
CA VAL A 214 14.84 13.33 13.39
C VAL A 214 14.85 14.83 13.58
N ALA A 215 14.39 15.31 14.73
CA ALA A 215 14.37 16.73 15.08
C ALA A 215 15.21 17.00 16.32
N LYS A 216 15.84 18.19 16.40
CA LYS A 216 16.79 18.52 17.47
C LYS A 216 16.50 19.89 18.05
N LEU A 217 16.41 19.98 19.36
CA LEU A 217 16.14 21.25 20.04
C LEU A 217 17.03 21.40 21.27
N ALA A 218 17.52 22.60 21.52
CA ALA A 218 18.27 22.93 22.73
C ALA A 218 17.55 24.07 23.45
N LEU A 219 17.12 23.81 24.67
CA LEU A 219 16.27 24.67 25.48
C LEU A 219 16.93 24.96 26.81
N LYS A 220 16.77 26.21 27.28
CA LYS A 220 17.31 26.65 28.56
C LYS A 220 16.51 26.14 29.76
N GLU A 221 15.23 25.88 29.55
CA GLU A 221 14.27 25.50 30.60
C GLU A 221 13.60 24.17 30.24
N TYR A 222 13.15 23.46 31.25
CA TYR A 222 12.34 22.26 31.07
C TYR A 222 10.96 22.61 30.52
N VAL A 223 10.49 21.84 29.53
CA VAL A 223 9.19 22.03 28.91
C VAL A 223 8.29 20.84 29.23
N ASP A 224 7.24 21.11 30.01
CA ASP A 224 6.18 20.16 30.27
C ASP A 224 5.47 19.75 28.96
N GLU A 225 5.05 18.49 28.89
CA GLU A 225 4.33 17.92 27.75
C GLU A 225 5.04 18.04 26.38
N PHE A 226 6.38 18.08 26.36
CA PHE A 226 7.13 18.12 25.09
C PHE A 226 6.75 16.99 24.11
N ALA A 227 6.37 15.82 24.62
CA ALA A 227 5.88 14.71 23.81
C ALA A 227 4.60 15.03 23.02
N LEU A 228 3.76 15.96 23.50
CA LEU A 228 2.59 16.45 22.78
C LEU A 228 3.00 17.25 21.54
N LEU A 229 4.06 18.06 21.64
CA LEU A 229 4.59 18.83 20.50
C LEU A 229 5.12 17.89 19.41
N VAL A 230 5.86 16.85 19.80
CA VAL A 230 6.36 15.83 18.87
C VAL A 230 5.21 15.08 18.18
N ARG A 231 4.14 14.73 18.93
CA ARG A 231 2.93 14.13 18.34
C ARG A 231 2.23 15.08 17.38
N ARG A 232 2.07 16.36 17.73
CA ARG A 232 1.45 17.38 16.86
C ARG A 232 2.24 17.52 15.57
N PHE A 233 3.56 17.61 15.64
CA PHE A 233 4.42 17.67 14.47
C PHE A 233 4.26 16.45 13.58
N MET A 234 4.29 15.24 14.15
CA MET A 234 4.06 13.99 13.41
C MET A 234 2.74 13.99 12.64
N VAL A 235 1.67 14.49 13.26
CA VAL A 235 0.34 14.55 12.65
C VAL A 235 0.29 15.63 11.57
N MET A 236 0.84 16.81 11.82
CA MET A 236 0.81 17.96 10.90
C MET A 236 1.55 17.68 9.59
N GLU A 237 2.76 17.11 9.65
CA GLU A 237 3.54 16.75 8.45
C GLU A 237 3.25 15.33 7.96
N ASN A 238 2.28 14.64 8.55
CA ASN A 238 1.91 13.26 8.21
C ASN A 238 3.11 12.28 8.18
N LEU A 239 4.01 12.39 9.16
CA LEU A 239 5.23 11.59 9.22
C LEU A 239 4.92 10.13 9.61
N ASN A 240 5.69 9.20 9.07
CA ASN A 240 5.63 7.77 9.44
C ASN A 240 6.38 7.51 10.75
N VAL A 241 7.57 8.10 10.90
CA VAL A 241 8.40 7.98 12.11
C VAL A 241 8.97 9.35 12.45
N ILE A 242 8.91 9.72 13.74
CA ILE A 242 9.60 10.89 14.27
C ILE A 242 10.38 10.55 15.53
N ILE A 243 11.61 11.05 15.63
CA ILE A 243 12.43 10.99 16.84
C ILE A 243 12.95 12.40 17.15
N ALA A 244 12.52 12.97 18.27
CA ALA A 244 12.97 14.27 18.74
C ALA A 244 14.02 14.10 19.85
N LEU A 245 15.16 14.77 19.71
CA LEU A 245 16.18 14.94 20.74
C LEU A 245 16.11 16.37 21.28
N ALA A 246 15.71 16.53 22.54
CA ALA A 246 15.60 17.84 23.18
C ALA A 246 16.54 17.95 24.37
N GLY A 247 17.55 18.81 24.25
CA GLY A 247 18.41 19.20 25.35
C GLY A 247 17.66 20.19 26.23
N MET A 248 17.37 19.82 27.47
CA MET A 248 16.75 20.69 28.46
C MET A 248 17.61 20.62 29.72
N GLU A 249 18.17 21.76 30.12
CA GLU A 249 19.13 21.85 31.24
C GLU A 249 20.36 20.94 31.03
N ASP A 250 20.62 20.00 31.95
CA ASP A 250 21.77 19.10 31.96
C ASP A 250 21.49 17.74 31.27
N ARG A 251 20.33 17.58 30.62
CA ARG A 251 19.85 16.30 30.08
C ARG A 251 19.32 16.41 28.67
N ILE A 252 19.39 15.29 27.95
CA ILE A 252 18.74 15.15 26.64
C ILE A 252 17.54 14.21 26.79
N TYR A 253 16.39 14.68 26.35
CA TYR A 253 15.15 13.91 26.28
C TYR A 253 14.96 13.41 24.85
N LEU A 254 14.91 12.09 24.69
CA LEU A 254 14.53 11.43 23.46
C LEU A 254 13.04 11.12 23.53
N ILE A 255 12.26 11.63 22.59
CA ILE A 255 10.86 11.27 22.39
C ILE A 255 10.69 10.71 21.00
N ALA A 256 10.17 9.49 20.89
CA ALA A 256 10.05 8.79 19.63
C ALA A 256 8.63 8.26 19.40
N ARG A 257 8.16 8.37 18.15
CA ARG A 257 6.86 7.86 17.70
C ARG A 257 7.02 7.19 16.34
N SER A 258 6.32 6.07 16.16
CA SER A 258 6.25 5.34 14.91
C SER A 258 4.82 4.93 14.59
N ARG A 259 4.43 5.07 13.31
CA ARG A 259 3.21 4.51 12.72
C ARG A 259 3.49 3.22 11.93
N VAL A 260 4.76 2.85 11.78
CA VAL A 260 5.21 1.74 10.94
C VAL A 260 5.89 0.67 11.82
N PRO A 261 5.47 -0.60 11.75
CA PRO A 261 5.97 -1.67 12.63
C PRO A 261 7.46 -1.98 12.44
N GLU A 262 8.03 -1.66 11.27
CA GLU A 262 9.44 -1.84 10.91
C GLU A 262 10.39 -0.97 11.75
N VAL A 263 9.85 0.07 12.41
CA VAL A 263 10.61 0.94 13.30
C VAL A 263 10.06 0.86 14.71
N ASN A 264 10.59 -0.09 15.49
CA ASN A 264 10.27 -0.25 16.90
C ASN A 264 10.98 0.81 17.75
N VAL A 265 10.30 1.92 18.02
CA VAL A 265 10.89 3.02 18.80
C VAL A 265 11.13 2.66 20.27
N GLY A 266 10.43 1.66 20.79
CA GLY A 266 10.64 1.12 22.14
C GLY A 266 11.98 0.42 22.32
N GLU A 267 12.51 -0.22 21.27
CA GLU A 267 13.87 -0.80 21.28
C GLU A 267 14.94 0.28 21.23
N ILE A 268 14.75 1.28 20.37
CA ILE A 268 15.65 2.43 20.28
C ILE A 268 15.74 3.15 21.63
N ALA A 269 14.60 3.45 22.25
CA ALA A 269 14.57 4.12 23.55
C ALA A 269 15.25 3.29 24.66
N ARG A 270 15.12 1.95 24.65
CA ARG A 270 15.80 1.06 25.61
C ARG A 270 17.32 1.13 25.48
N ASP A 271 17.85 1.21 24.26
CA ASP A 271 19.30 1.37 24.03
C ASP A 271 19.84 2.75 24.48
N PHE A 272 18.93 3.72 24.68
CA PHE A 272 19.21 5.01 25.35
C PHE A 272 18.95 5.02 26.86
N GLY A 273 18.59 3.88 27.45
CA GLY A 273 18.28 3.76 28.90
C GLY A 273 16.87 4.19 29.28
N GLY A 274 15.96 4.30 28.31
CA GLY A 274 14.54 4.58 28.50
C GLY A 274 13.64 3.36 28.31
N GLY A 275 12.42 3.60 27.83
CA GLY A 275 11.43 2.56 27.59
C GLY A 275 10.16 3.07 26.89
N GLY A 276 9.24 2.16 26.62
CA GLY A 276 7.97 2.46 25.95
C GLY A 276 7.49 1.29 25.09
N HIS A 277 6.51 1.57 24.23
CA HIS A 277 5.94 0.64 23.26
C HIS A 277 6.59 0.79 21.89
N ALA A 278 6.33 -0.16 20.99
CA ALA A 278 6.88 -0.15 19.63
C ALA A 278 6.50 1.09 18.82
N SER A 279 5.33 1.68 19.07
CA SER A 279 4.82 2.89 18.41
C SER A 279 5.17 4.19 19.14
N ALA A 280 5.60 4.12 20.40
CA ALA A 280 5.72 5.27 21.27
C ALA A 280 6.67 5.02 22.44
N ALA A 281 7.75 5.78 22.52
CA ALA A 281 8.76 5.59 23.55
C ALA A 281 9.49 6.88 23.92
N SER A 282 10.15 6.85 25.08
CA SER A 282 10.95 7.97 25.58
C SER A 282 12.17 7.50 26.35
N ALA A 283 13.24 8.30 26.32
CA ALA A 283 14.44 8.09 27.13
C ALA A 283 15.00 9.41 27.66
N THR A 284 15.65 9.37 28.82
CA THR A 284 16.42 10.50 29.36
C THR A 284 17.89 10.13 29.33
N VAL A 285 18.65 10.79 28.46
CA VAL A 285 20.06 10.56 28.24
C VAL A 285 20.87 11.51 29.12
N LYS A 286 21.79 10.93 29.90
CA LYS A 286 22.73 11.66 30.76
C LYS A 286 24.15 11.47 30.22
N ASN A 287 25.03 12.45 30.46
CA ASN A 287 26.45 12.38 30.12
C ASN A 287 26.74 12.17 28.63
N MET A 288 25.91 12.75 27.75
CA MET A 288 26.17 12.81 26.31
C MET A 288 25.87 14.22 25.83
N THR A 289 26.66 14.69 24.88
CA THR A 289 26.36 15.88 24.09
C THR A 289 25.26 15.58 23.07
N MET A 290 24.61 16.63 22.54
CA MET A 290 23.58 16.47 21.51
C MET A 290 24.10 15.75 20.26
N VAL A 291 25.36 16.03 19.89
CA VAL A 291 26.02 15.41 18.74
C VAL A 291 26.26 13.92 18.98
N GLU A 292 26.77 13.54 20.15
CA GLU A 292 26.98 12.12 20.50
C GLU A 292 25.66 11.34 20.57
N ALA A 293 24.59 11.96 21.09
CA ALA A 293 23.27 11.37 21.13
C ALA A 293 22.71 11.13 19.73
N GLU A 294 22.89 12.09 18.81
CA GLU A 294 22.50 11.97 17.40
C GLU A 294 23.29 10.88 16.67
N GLU A 295 24.62 10.85 16.79
CA GLU A 295 25.45 9.80 16.17
C GLU A 295 25.11 8.40 16.70
N LYS A 296 24.83 8.29 18.00
CA LYS A 296 24.33 7.04 18.59
C LYS A 296 22.95 6.68 18.01
N LEU A 297 22.06 7.65 17.86
CA LEU A 297 20.72 7.43 17.30
C LEU A 297 20.81 6.90 15.86
N VAL A 298 21.60 7.54 15.00
CA VAL A 298 21.78 7.12 13.61
C VAL A 298 22.34 5.69 13.54
N ARG A 299 23.30 5.32 14.41
CA ARG A 299 23.80 3.93 14.50
C ARG A 299 22.71 2.95 14.94
N LEU A 300 21.88 3.32 15.91
CA LEU A 300 20.78 2.49 16.40
C LEU A 300 19.67 2.32 15.37
N LEU A 301 19.37 3.37 14.60
CA LEU A 301 18.43 3.29 13.49
C LEU A 301 18.91 2.29 12.45
N ASN A 302 20.18 2.32 12.05
CA ASN A 302 20.73 1.32 11.13
C ASN A 302 20.75 -0.12 11.70
N LYS A 303 20.70 -0.29 13.02
CA LYS A 303 20.70 -1.61 13.69
C LYS A 303 19.30 -2.21 13.84
N HIS A 304 18.34 -1.38 14.26
CA HIS A 304 17.01 -1.79 14.69
C HIS A 304 15.94 -1.62 13.62
N VAL A 305 16.15 -0.76 12.63
CA VAL A 305 15.27 -0.68 11.47
C VAL A 305 15.57 -1.90 10.61
N ARG A 306 14.68 -2.89 10.68
CA ARG A 306 14.72 -4.10 9.85
C ARG A 306 13.32 -4.33 9.27
N PRO A 307 13.18 -4.57 7.96
CA PRO A 307 11.95 -5.14 7.45
C PRO A 307 11.74 -6.49 8.14
N GLN A 308 10.53 -6.77 8.58
CA GLN A 308 10.16 -8.16 8.86
C GLN A 308 10.36 -8.96 7.56
N SER A 309 10.98 -10.13 7.67
CA SER A 309 11.23 -11.04 6.54
C SER A 309 9.92 -11.68 6.07
N LEU A 310 9.12 -10.87 5.38
CA LEU A 310 7.75 -11.17 5.03
C LEU A 310 7.65 -12.25 3.95
N ALA A 311 8.68 -12.40 3.10
CA ALA A 311 8.68 -13.45 2.07
C ALA A 311 8.56 -14.86 2.66
N SER A 312 9.27 -15.15 3.76
CA SER A 312 9.20 -16.44 4.44
C SER A 312 7.83 -16.72 5.10
N GLU A 313 7.14 -15.67 5.54
CA GLU A 313 5.83 -15.75 6.19
C GLU A 313 4.67 -15.81 5.18
N LEU A 314 4.84 -15.15 4.03
CA LEU A 314 3.86 -15.08 2.96
C LEU A 314 3.89 -16.27 2.01
N MET A 315 5.06 -16.85 1.80
CA MET A 315 5.23 -17.84 0.74
C MET A 315 4.40 -19.09 1.00
N SER A 316 3.78 -19.59 -0.07
CA SER A 316 3.16 -20.91 -0.06
C SER A 316 4.23 -22.00 -0.12
N HIS A 317 4.18 -22.94 0.82
CA HIS A 317 5.02 -24.14 0.91
C HIS A 317 4.19 -25.34 1.41
N PRO A 318 4.41 -26.58 0.92
CA PRO A 318 5.36 -26.99 -0.12
C PRO A 318 4.91 -26.58 -1.53
N VAL A 319 5.88 -26.24 -2.38
CA VAL A 319 5.60 -25.77 -3.74
C VAL A 319 5.23 -26.94 -4.66
N ILE A 320 4.12 -26.81 -5.37
CA ILE A 320 3.76 -27.73 -6.46
C ILE A 320 4.67 -27.41 -7.65
N THR A 321 5.50 -28.37 -8.03
CA THR A 321 6.48 -28.23 -9.11
C THR A 321 6.37 -29.38 -10.10
N VAL A 322 7.02 -29.23 -11.25
CA VAL A 322 7.16 -30.30 -12.25
C VAL A 322 8.60 -30.42 -12.75
N PRO A 323 9.06 -31.61 -13.17
CA PRO A 323 10.38 -31.77 -13.73
C PRO A 323 10.43 -31.26 -15.19
N PRO A 324 11.62 -30.88 -15.71
CA PRO A 324 11.75 -30.24 -17.03
C PRO A 324 11.34 -31.13 -18.21
N ASP A 325 11.45 -32.44 -18.07
CA ASP A 325 11.17 -33.46 -19.08
C ASP A 325 9.71 -33.89 -19.13
N ILE A 326 8.86 -33.45 -18.19
CA ILE A 326 7.42 -33.73 -18.24
C ILE A 326 6.83 -33.15 -19.52
N SER A 327 5.88 -33.85 -20.14
CA SER A 327 5.18 -33.30 -21.30
C SER A 327 4.31 -32.10 -20.91
N ILE A 328 4.16 -31.16 -21.85
CA ILE A 328 3.30 -29.98 -21.66
C ILE A 328 1.86 -30.39 -21.33
N LYS A 329 1.35 -31.46 -21.95
CA LYS A 329 0.02 -32.02 -21.69
C LYS A 329 -0.13 -32.46 -20.23
N ASN A 330 0.85 -33.16 -19.68
CA ASN A 330 0.84 -33.60 -18.29
C ASN A 330 1.02 -32.42 -17.32
N ALA A 331 1.86 -31.44 -17.65
CA ALA A 331 1.95 -30.20 -16.87
C ALA A 331 0.63 -29.42 -16.85
N ASN A 332 -0.11 -29.38 -17.97
CA ASN A 332 -1.44 -28.76 -18.02
C ASN A 332 -2.47 -29.49 -17.15
N GLN A 333 -2.37 -30.82 -17.03
CA GLN A 333 -3.19 -31.59 -16.10
C GLN A 333 -2.87 -31.22 -14.64
N VAL A 334 -1.59 -31.02 -14.29
CA VAL A 334 -1.19 -30.54 -12.95
C VAL A 334 -1.77 -29.14 -12.70
N LEU A 335 -1.63 -28.21 -13.65
CA LEU A 335 -2.20 -26.85 -13.55
C LEU A 335 -3.71 -26.89 -13.31
N THR A 336 -4.42 -27.78 -14.00
CA THR A 336 -5.87 -27.96 -13.87
C THR A 336 -6.25 -28.59 -12.54
N ARG A 337 -5.59 -29.69 -12.16
CA ARG A 337 -5.86 -30.44 -10.93
C ARG A 337 -5.75 -29.59 -9.68
N TYR A 338 -4.71 -28.75 -9.60
CA TYR A 338 -4.46 -27.89 -8.45
C TYR A 338 -5.02 -26.47 -8.59
N SER A 339 -5.75 -26.19 -9.68
CA SER A 339 -6.33 -24.86 -9.96
C SER A 339 -5.33 -23.70 -9.94
N ILE A 340 -4.07 -23.99 -10.27
CA ILE A 340 -2.98 -23.00 -10.33
C ILE A 340 -2.76 -22.51 -11.77
N THR A 341 -2.30 -21.27 -11.91
CA THR A 341 -2.14 -20.60 -13.21
C THR A 341 -0.70 -20.64 -13.72
N VAL A 342 0.27 -20.88 -12.84
CA VAL A 342 1.71 -20.94 -13.12
C VAL A 342 2.33 -22.06 -12.31
N LEU A 343 3.21 -22.84 -12.94
CA LEU A 343 3.97 -23.94 -12.34
C LEU A 343 5.47 -23.68 -12.40
N PRO A 344 6.19 -23.72 -11.27
CA PRO A 344 7.65 -23.79 -11.27
C PRO A 344 8.15 -25.12 -11.83
N VAL A 345 9.19 -25.03 -12.64
CA VAL A 345 9.89 -26.16 -13.26
C VAL A 345 11.22 -26.33 -12.56
N VAL A 346 11.44 -27.49 -11.95
CA VAL A 346 12.61 -27.74 -11.08
C VAL A 346 13.40 -28.96 -11.54
N GLN A 347 14.72 -28.91 -11.39
CA GLN A 347 15.62 -30.03 -11.64
C GLN A 347 16.10 -30.65 -10.32
N GLY A 348 16.12 -31.98 -10.26
CA GLY A 348 16.53 -32.70 -9.06
C GLY A 348 15.55 -32.47 -7.91
N LYS A 349 16.06 -32.11 -6.72
CA LYS A 349 15.22 -31.92 -5.52
C LYS A 349 14.51 -30.57 -5.49
N SER A 350 15.18 -29.47 -5.85
CA SER A 350 14.61 -28.12 -5.67
C SER A 350 15.17 -27.04 -6.60
N LYS A 351 16.06 -27.34 -7.56
CA LYS A 351 16.73 -26.30 -8.36
C LYS A 351 15.77 -25.71 -9.39
N LEU A 352 15.41 -24.43 -9.25
CA LEU A 352 14.51 -23.75 -10.18
C LEU A 352 15.18 -23.56 -11.56
N LEU A 353 14.51 -24.02 -12.63
CA LEU A 353 14.94 -23.80 -14.02
C LEU A 353 14.06 -22.79 -14.78
N GLY A 354 12.83 -22.57 -14.33
CA GLY A 354 11.88 -21.68 -14.98
C GLY A 354 10.45 -21.88 -14.49
N ILE A 355 9.49 -21.30 -15.20
CA ILE A 355 8.06 -21.43 -14.94
C ILE A 355 7.28 -21.72 -16.23
N ILE A 356 6.18 -22.46 -16.14
CA ILE A 356 5.22 -22.63 -17.24
C ILE A 356 3.83 -22.14 -16.80
N SER A 357 3.22 -21.27 -17.62
CA SER A 357 1.86 -20.78 -17.35
C SER A 357 0.81 -21.63 -18.05
N ARG A 358 -0.41 -21.66 -17.50
CA ARG A 358 -1.57 -22.33 -18.09
C ARG A 358 -1.82 -21.88 -19.52
N ARG A 359 -1.75 -20.57 -19.79
CA ARG A 359 -1.92 -20.04 -21.14
C ARG A 359 -0.89 -20.59 -22.14
N VAL A 360 0.38 -20.72 -21.72
CA VAL A 360 1.43 -21.29 -22.59
C VAL A 360 1.17 -22.77 -22.83
N ALA A 361 0.82 -23.53 -21.79
CA ALA A 361 0.55 -24.95 -21.91
C ALA A 361 -0.67 -25.24 -22.82
N GLU A 362 -1.78 -24.52 -22.63
CA GLU A 362 -3.00 -24.64 -23.45
C GLU A 362 -2.72 -24.29 -24.92
N LYS A 363 -2.03 -23.18 -25.21
CA LYS A 363 -1.66 -22.80 -26.58
C LYS A 363 -0.71 -23.82 -27.22
N ALA A 364 0.26 -24.35 -26.47
CA ALA A 364 1.17 -25.35 -27.00
C ALA A 364 0.42 -26.65 -27.34
N ILE A 365 -0.51 -27.10 -26.48
CA ILE A 365 -1.37 -28.26 -26.78
C ILE A 365 -2.21 -28.00 -28.04
N PHE A 366 -2.81 -26.81 -28.14
CA PHE A 366 -3.58 -26.40 -29.31
C PHE A 366 -2.75 -26.49 -30.61
N HIS A 367 -1.47 -26.13 -30.57
CA HIS A 367 -0.53 -26.26 -31.69
C HIS A 367 0.07 -27.66 -31.90
N ASN A 368 -0.51 -28.71 -31.29
CA ASN A 368 -0.02 -30.09 -31.33
C ASN A 368 1.40 -30.27 -30.74
N LEU A 369 1.79 -29.43 -29.79
CA LEU A 369 3.07 -29.50 -29.09
C LEU A 369 2.94 -30.12 -27.69
N GLY A 370 1.78 -30.67 -27.35
CA GLY A 370 1.48 -31.18 -26.01
C GLY A 370 2.41 -32.31 -25.53
N ASP A 371 2.97 -33.09 -26.45
CA ASP A 371 3.87 -34.21 -26.12
C ASP A 371 5.34 -33.77 -25.94
N LEU A 372 5.68 -32.53 -26.30
CA LEU A 372 7.01 -31.98 -26.08
C LEU A 372 7.25 -31.69 -24.59
N PRO A 373 8.53 -31.71 -24.14
CA PRO A 373 8.86 -31.43 -22.75
C PRO A 373 8.64 -29.96 -22.40
N VAL A 374 8.25 -29.70 -21.15
CA VAL A 374 8.02 -28.35 -20.61
C VAL A 374 9.28 -27.49 -20.73
N SER A 375 10.48 -28.07 -20.64
CA SER A 375 11.76 -27.37 -20.79
C SER A 375 11.86 -26.55 -22.08
N ASP A 376 11.13 -26.92 -23.11
CA ASP A 376 11.21 -26.31 -24.44
C ASP A 376 10.40 -25.02 -24.54
N TYR A 377 9.38 -24.85 -23.70
CA TYR A 377 8.48 -23.69 -23.73
C TYR A 377 8.25 -23.04 -22.36
N MET A 378 8.99 -23.44 -21.33
CA MET A 378 9.00 -22.72 -20.05
C MET A 378 9.70 -21.36 -20.17
N THR A 379 9.22 -20.37 -19.44
CA THR A 379 9.91 -19.09 -19.25
C THR A 379 11.08 -19.28 -18.28
N THR A 380 12.28 -18.94 -18.72
CA THR A 380 13.53 -19.13 -17.95
C THR A 380 14.04 -17.85 -17.29
N ASP A 381 13.61 -16.69 -17.80
CA ASP A 381 13.95 -15.37 -17.26
C ASP A 381 12.90 -15.01 -16.20
N VAL A 382 13.08 -15.54 -14.99
CA VAL A 382 12.13 -15.39 -13.87
C VAL A 382 12.86 -14.75 -12.70
N ALA A 383 12.38 -13.59 -12.26
CA ALA A 383 12.94 -12.94 -11.08
C ALA A 383 12.60 -13.75 -9.82
N THR A 384 13.55 -13.87 -8.91
CA THR A 384 13.41 -14.61 -7.65
C THR A 384 13.73 -13.71 -6.46
N LEU A 385 13.25 -14.09 -5.27
CA LEU A 385 13.56 -13.41 -4.02
C LEU A 385 14.15 -14.39 -2.99
N PRO A 386 15.05 -13.95 -2.10
CA PRO A 386 15.43 -14.74 -0.94
C PRO A 386 14.28 -14.80 0.08
N SER A 387 14.30 -15.78 0.99
CA SER A 387 13.29 -15.88 2.06
C SER A 387 13.28 -14.69 3.02
N SER A 388 14.41 -13.96 3.08
CA SER A 388 14.56 -12.75 3.88
C SER A 388 13.99 -11.48 3.23
N ALA A 389 13.45 -11.56 2.01
CA ALA A 389 12.97 -10.39 1.27
C ALA A 389 11.79 -9.68 1.96
N SER A 390 11.72 -8.37 1.76
CA SER A 390 10.73 -7.46 2.33
C SER A 390 9.46 -7.36 1.50
N LEU A 391 8.42 -6.71 2.05
CA LEU A 391 7.20 -6.39 1.30
C LEU A 391 7.48 -5.51 0.08
N GLY A 392 8.42 -4.56 0.20
CA GLY A 392 8.80 -3.68 -0.90
C GLY A 392 9.35 -4.46 -2.09
N ASP A 393 10.25 -5.41 -1.84
CA ASP A 393 10.83 -6.27 -2.87
C ASP A 393 9.76 -7.12 -3.57
N ILE A 394 8.79 -7.63 -2.80
CA ILE A 394 7.65 -8.40 -3.31
C ILE A 394 6.75 -7.51 -4.19
N GLN A 395 6.43 -6.29 -3.72
CA GLN A 395 5.60 -5.33 -4.44
C GLN A 395 6.27 -4.89 -5.74
N GLU A 396 7.57 -4.60 -5.72
CA GLU A 396 8.35 -4.25 -6.91
C GLU A 396 8.23 -5.33 -7.98
N LEU A 397 8.44 -6.61 -7.64
CA LEU A 397 8.35 -7.69 -8.61
C LEU A 397 6.91 -7.98 -9.10
N ILE A 398 5.91 -7.88 -8.23
CA ILE A 398 4.51 -8.13 -8.61
C ILE A 398 3.90 -6.99 -9.44
N ILE A 399 4.20 -5.74 -9.04
CA ILE A 399 3.59 -4.52 -9.60
C ILE A 399 4.46 -3.99 -10.73
N GLU A 400 5.73 -3.67 -10.47
CA GLU A 400 6.61 -3.04 -11.45
C GLU A 400 7.06 -4.05 -12.50
N HIS A 401 7.56 -5.23 -12.10
CA HIS A 401 7.94 -6.29 -13.05
C HIS A 401 6.75 -7.11 -13.57
N ARG A 402 5.52 -6.79 -13.12
CA ARG A 402 4.26 -7.47 -13.49
C ARG A 402 4.31 -9.00 -13.35
N GLN A 403 5.18 -9.55 -12.52
CA GLN A 403 5.35 -10.99 -12.36
C GLN A 403 4.21 -11.56 -11.51
N ARG A 404 3.53 -12.60 -12.00
CA ARG A 404 2.32 -13.14 -11.33
C ARG A 404 2.64 -14.09 -10.17
N LEU A 405 3.80 -14.73 -10.24
CA LEU A 405 4.29 -15.70 -9.27
C LEU A 405 5.79 -15.41 -9.08
N ILE A 406 6.20 -15.16 -7.85
CA ILE A 406 7.58 -14.94 -7.46
C ILE A 406 8.08 -16.21 -6.78
N PRO A 407 9.03 -16.94 -7.37
CA PRO A 407 9.73 -18.01 -6.69
C PRO A 407 10.65 -17.46 -5.59
N VAL A 408 10.53 -18.00 -4.38
CA VAL A 408 11.42 -17.72 -3.26
C VAL A 408 12.54 -18.75 -3.28
N VAL A 409 13.78 -18.31 -3.45
CA VAL A 409 14.95 -19.17 -3.65
C VAL A 409 16.06 -18.80 -2.69
N ASP A 410 16.52 -19.77 -1.90
CA ASP A 410 17.70 -19.66 -1.05
C ASP A 410 18.72 -20.72 -1.45
N LYS A 411 20.00 -20.35 -1.57
CA LYS A 411 21.10 -21.27 -1.93
C LYS A 411 20.79 -22.12 -3.19
N ASP A 412 20.23 -21.48 -4.22
CA ASP A 412 19.78 -22.10 -5.49
C ASP A 412 18.65 -23.14 -5.37
N GLU A 413 18.00 -23.24 -4.21
CA GLU A 413 16.88 -24.14 -3.97
C GLU A 413 15.57 -23.37 -3.78
N LEU A 414 14.54 -23.79 -4.50
CA LEU A 414 13.18 -23.25 -4.39
C LEU A 414 12.59 -23.60 -3.01
N GLN A 415 12.36 -22.58 -2.20
CA GLN A 415 11.79 -22.69 -0.87
C GLN A 415 10.28 -22.49 -0.89
N GLY A 416 9.78 -21.56 -1.70
CA GLY A 416 8.36 -21.17 -1.69
C GLY A 416 7.96 -20.43 -2.96
N VAL A 417 6.68 -20.09 -3.06
CA VAL A 417 6.19 -19.18 -4.10
C VAL A 417 5.26 -18.14 -3.48
N ILE A 418 5.33 -16.91 -3.97
CA ILE A 418 4.44 -15.81 -3.59
C ILE A 418 3.65 -15.40 -4.81
N THR A 419 2.33 -15.34 -4.69
CA THR A 419 1.42 -14.93 -5.75
C THR A 419 0.78 -13.58 -5.44
N ARG A 420 0.14 -12.99 -6.45
CA ARG A 420 -0.68 -11.77 -6.28
C ARG A 420 -1.78 -11.95 -5.24
N THR A 421 -2.35 -13.14 -5.15
CA THR A 421 -3.41 -13.44 -4.18
C THR A 421 -2.86 -13.38 -2.75
N ASP A 422 -1.65 -13.88 -2.53
CA ASP A 422 -0.99 -13.85 -1.21
C ASP A 422 -0.72 -12.40 -0.78
N LEU A 423 -0.22 -11.57 -1.71
CA LEU A 423 -0.06 -10.13 -1.48
C LEU A 423 -1.39 -9.43 -1.17
N LEU A 424 -2.45 -9.69 -1.94
CA LEU A 424 -3.76 -9.07 -1.73
C LEU A 424 -4.38 -9.50 -0.39
N ASN A 425 -4.26 -10.77 -0.02
CA ASN A 425 -4.75 -11.28 1.25
C ASN A 425 -4.05 -10.58 2.43
N LEU A 426 -2.75 -10.30 2.32
CA LEU A 426 -2.03 -9.53 3.34
C LEU A 426 -2.52 -8.09 3.44
N LEU A 427 -2.69 -7.40 2.30
CA LEU A 427 -3.18 -6.01 2.28
C LEU A 427 -4.61 -5.85 2.84
N ILE A 428 -5.42 -6.92 2.78
CA ILE A 428 -6.80 -6.94 3.29
C ILE A 428 -6.83 -7.31 4.79
N ASN A 429 -5.99 -8.24 5.22
CA ASN A 429 -6.05 -8.81 6.57
C ASN A 429 -5.23 -8.05 7.63
N ASP A 430 -4.37 -7.11 7.23
CA ASP A 430 -3.62 -6.28 8.18
C ASP A 430 -4.02 -4.80 8.07
N PRO A 431 -4.75 -4.25 9.08
CA PRO A 431 -5.17 -2.85 9.08
C PRO A 431 -3.99 -1.85 9.13
N ALA A 432 -2.77 -2.28 9.49
CA ALA A 432 -1.57 -1.44 9.41
C ALA A 432 -0.99 -1.33 7.98
N HIS A 433 -1.29 -2.31 7.10
CA HIS A 433 -0.80 -2.39 5.73
C HIS A 433 -1.87 -2.09 4.68
N GLN A 434 -3.06 -1.62 5.08
CA GLN A 434 -4.03 -1.08 4.12
C GLN A 434 -3.35 0.04 3.31
N PRO A 435 -3.31 -0.08 1.97
CA PRO A 435 -2.87 1.01 1.13
C PRO A 435 -3.75 2.23 1.43
N LYS A 436 -3.16 3.29 1.98
CA LYS A 436 -3.85 4.57 2.28
C LYS A 436 -4.58 5.19 1.07
N ASN A 437 -4.36 4.64 -0.13
CA ASN A 437 -5.01 5.05 -1.38
C ASN A 437 -6.36 4.35 -1.67
N LEU A 438 -6.83 3.41 -0.84
CA LEU A 438 -8.11 2.72 -1.09
C LEU A 438 -9.34 3.39 -0.44
N MET A 439 -9.16 4.37 0.45
CA MET A 439 -10.26 5.18 1.00
C MET A 439 -10.53 6.48 0.21
N VAL A 440 -10.02 6.57 -1.03
CA VAL A 440 -10.49 7.48 -2.08
C VAL A 440 -10.65 6.65 -3.37
N ALA A 441 -11.45 5.59 -3.28
CA ALA A 441 -11.82 4.79 -4.45
C ALA A 441 -13.33 4.95 -4.70
N ASP A 442 -13.75 6.20 -4.87
CA ASP A 442 -14.87 6.48 -5.75
C ASP A 442 -14.27 6.78 -7.14
N ASP A 443 -14.53 5.86 -8.06
CA ASP A 443 -14.42 6.00 -9.51
C ASP A 443 -13.08 6.51 -10.12
N ARG A 444 -11.93 5.98 -9.68
CA ARG A 444 -10.69 6.06 -10.47
C ARG A 444 -10.04 4.70 -10.61
N SER A 445 -10.31 4.10 -11.77
CA SER A 445 -9.51 3.06 -12.42
C SER A 445 -8.03 3.15 -12.06
N TYR A 446 -7.46 2.02 -11.61
CA TYR A 446 -6.04 1.75 -11.37
C TYR A 446 -5.11 2.79 -12.00
N VAL A 447 -4.40 3.53 -11.16
CA VAL A 447 -3.35 4.47 -11.58
C VAL A 447 -2.20 3.66 -12.20
N GLU A 448 -2.32 3.33 -13.49
CA GLU A 448 -1.16 3.14 -14.34
C GLU A 448 -0.38 4.46 -14.28
N ARG A 449 0.88 4.43 -13.85
CA ARG A 449 1.80 5.57 -13.93
C ARG A 449 1.95 5.94 -15.42
N HIS A 450 1.02 6.73 -15.94
CA HIS A 450 1.02 7.18 -17.31
C HIS A 450 2.11 8.25 -17.47
N ARG A 451 3.28 7.84 -17.98
CA ARG A 451 4.33 8.76 -18.37
C ARG A 451 3.86 9.54 -19.59
N ASN A 452 3.72 10.85 -19.47
CA ASN A 452 3.42 11.71 -20.61
C ASN A 452 4.73 12.06 -21.35
N VAL A 453 4.80 11.74 -22.64
CA VAL A 453 5.96 11.97 -23.52
C VAL A 453 5.79 13.20 -24.41
N ASN A 454 4.84 14.09 -24.12
CA ASN A 454 4.59 15.28 -24.94
C ASN A 454 5.83 16.19 -25.06
N SER A 455 6.61 16.39 -23.99
CA SER A 455 7.87 17.16 -24.06
C SER A 455 8.87 16.53 -25.04
N LEU A 456 9.00 15.20 -25.02
CA LEU A 456 9.87 14.45 -25.91
C LEU A 456 9.39 14.52 -27.37
N MET A 457 8.07 14.47 -27.59
CA MET A 457 7.45 14.67 -28.90
C MET A 457 7.75 16.07 -29.45
N ILE A 458 7.67 17.11 -28.60
CA ILE A 458 7.97 18.50 -28.99
C ILE A 458 9.45 18.70 -29.30
N GLU A 459 10.33 18.01 -28.59
CA GLU A 459 11.79 18.08 -28.79
C GLU A 459 12.23 17.43 -30.10
N ILE A 460 11.70 16.24 -30.43
CA ILE A 460 12.18 15.42 -31.55
C ILE A 460 11.41 15.67 -32.85
N LEU A 461 10.09 15.88 -32.76
CA LEU A 461 9.22 15.98 -33.93
C LEU A 461 9.11 17.43 -34.41
N ASN A 462 8.95 17.62 -35.72
CA ASN A 462 8.64 18.94 -36.26
C ASN A 462 7.21 19.35 -35.91
N LYS A 463 6.96 20.67 -35.96
CA LYS A 463 5.65 21.26 -35.67
C LYS A 463 4.53 20.65 -36.53
N GLU A 464 4.82 20.35 -37.79
CA GLU A 464 3.88 19.73 -38.74
C GLU A 464 3.42 18.35 -38.26
N THR A 465 4.34 17.48 -37.83
CA THR A 465 3.99 16.14 -37.31
C THR A 465 3.17 16.23 -36.03
N ILE A 466 3.48 17.16 -35.12
CA ILE A 466 2.72 17.33 -33.87
C ILE A 466 1.29 17.78 -34.16
N VAL A 467 1.12 18.73 -35.10
CA VAL A 467 -0.21 19.18 -35.55
C VAL A 467 -0.97 18.02 -36.19
N LEU A 468 -0.30 17.21 -37.01
CA LEU A 468 -0.89 16.02 -37.62
C LEU A 468 -1.37 15.02 -36.55
N LEU A 469 -0.53 14.69 -35.56
CA LEU A 469 -0.88 13.78 -34.46
C LEU A 469 -2.07 14.28 -33.64
N ARG A 470 -2.14 15.59 -33.37
CA ARG A 470 -3.30 16.21 -32.70
C ARG A 470 -4.55 16.11 -33.56
N THR A 471 -4.43 16.37 -34.85
CA THR A 471 -5.55 16.26 -35.81
C THR A 471 -6.09 14.83 -35.85
N ILE A 472 -5.21 13.82 -35.89
CA ILE A 472 -5.59 12.40 -35.82
C ILE A 472 -6.37 12.11 -34.54
N GLY A 473 -5.87 12.60 -33.40
CA GLY A 473 -6.50 12.45 -32.09
C GLY A 473 -7.88 13.09 -31.98
N GLU A 474 -8.01 14.33 -32.44
CA GLU A 474 -9.27 15.08 -32.48
C GLU A 474 -10.29 14.42 -33.40
N THR A 475 -9.84 13.94 -34.57
CA THR A 475 -10.67 13.17 -35.51
C THR A 475 -11.19 11.90 -34.85
N ALA A 476 -10.34 11.18 -34.11
CA ALA A 476 -10.72 9.94 -33.44
C ALA A 476 -11.76 10.21 -32.35
N ALA A 477 -11.49 11.19 -31.47
CA ALA A 477 -12.39 11.56 -30.38
C ALA A 477 -13.76 12.04 -30.89
N ALA A 478 -13.80 12.84 -31.96
CA ALA A 478 -15.05 13.33 -32.55
C ALA A 478 -15.95 12.20 -33.11
N ASN A 479 -15.37 11.04 -33.43
CA ASN A 479 -16.08 9.89 -33.98
C ASN A 479 -16.19 8.72 -32.99
N GLY A 480 -15.91 8.94 -31.71
CA GLY A 480 -16.03 7.93 -30.66
C GLY A 480 -14.95 6.84 -30.69
N TYR A 481 -13.82 7.07 -31.36
CA TYR A 481 -12.69 6.15 -31.43
C TYR A 481 -11.54 6.58 -30.51
N THR A 482 -10.68 5.62 -30.17
CA THR A 482 -9.39 5.89 -29.54
C THR A 482 -8.26 5.58 -30.51
N ALA A 483 -7.40 6.56 -30.78
CA ALA A 483 -6.28 6.44 -31.70
C ALA A 483 -4.94 6.47 -30.98
N TYR A 484 -4.03 5.64 -31.45
CA TYR A 484 -2.72 5.42 -30.85
C TYR A 484 -1.62 5.44 -31.92
N ALA A 485 -0.54 6.18 -31.71
CA ALA A 485 0.69 5.95 -32.45
C ALA A 485 1.41 4.73 -31.86
N VAL A 486 1.89 3.81 -32.68
CA VAL A 486 2.44 2.50 -32.22
C VAL A 486 3.72 2.13 -32.97
N GLY A 487 4.33 1.00 -32.60
CA GLY A 487 5.38 0.37 -33.41
C GLY A 487 6.73 1.08 -33.38
N GLY A 488 7.40 1.12 -34.55
CA GLY A 488 8.74 1.66 -34.68
C GLY A 488 8.82 3.15 -34.32
N PHE A 489 7.75 3.90 -34.63
CA PHE A 489 7.63 5.31 -34.30
C PHE A 489 7.84 5.59 -32.80
N VAL A 490 7.13 4.86 -31.94
CA VAL A 490 7.18 5.06 -30.48
C VAL A 490 8.55 4.69 -29.92
N ARG A 491 9.12 3.58 -30.38
CA ARG A 491 10.46 3.11 -30.00
C ARG A 491 11.54 4.14 -30.38
N ASP A 492 11.50 4.61 -31.61
CA ASP A 492 12.52 5.51 -32.14
C ASP A 492 12.43 6.87 -31.46
N LEU A 493 11.22 7.35 -31.15
CA LEU A 493 11.01 8.53 -30.31
C LEU A 493 11.68 8.39 -28.94
N LEU A 494 11.51 7.24 -28.26
CA LEU A 494 12.17 6.99 -26.96
C LEU A 494 13.70 6.89 -27.05
N LEU A 495 14.22 6.48 -28.21
CA LEU A 495 15.65 6.41 -28.51
C LEU A 495 16.23 7.74 -29.01
N HIS A 496 15.44 8.81 -29.09
CA HIS A 496 15.84 10.10 -29.65
C HIS A 496 16.24 10.01 -31.14
N ILE A 497 15.64 9.06 -31.86
CA ILE A 497 15.82 8.86 -33.29
C ILE A 497 14.60 9.42 -34.00
N LYS A 498 14.83 10.29 -34.99
CA LYS A 498 13.75 10.84 -35.82
C LYS A 498 13.23 9.76 -36.76
N ASN A 499 11.98 9.34 -36.57
CA ASN A 499 11.26 8.44 -37.47
C ASN A 499 9.96 9.12 -37.93
N LEU A 500 9.72 9.10 -39.25
CA LEU A 500 8.55 9.69 -39.89
C LEU A 500 7.54 8.63 -40.36
N ASP A 501 7.82 7.34 -40.16
CA ASP A 501 6.88 6.25 -40.46
C ASP A 501 5.80 6.21 -39.38
N LEU A 502 4.64 6.81 -39.69
CA LEU A 502 3.56 6.98 -38.72
C LEU A 502 2.57 5.80 -38.77
N ASP A 503 2.78 4.84 -37.88
CA ASP A 503 1.87 3.72 -37.63
C ASP A 503 0.80 4.11 -36.60
N ILE A 504 -0.46 4.16 -37.02
CA ILE A 504 -1.63 4.45 -36.19
C ILE A 504 -2.47 3.18 -35.99
N VAL A 505 -2.79 2.88 -34.74
CA VAL A 505 -3.78 1.85 -34.37
C VAL A 505 -5.01 2.52 -33.78
N VAL A 506 -6.18 2.06 -34.21
CA VAL A 506 -7.49 2.55 -33.74
C VAL A 506 -8.24 1.43 -33.04
N GLU A 507 -8.71 1.68 -31.82
CA GLU A 507 -9.71 0.83 -31.17
C GLU A 507 -11.09 1.17 -31.76
N GLY A 508 -11.53 0.37 -32.72
CA GLY A 508 -12.73 0.62 -33.55
C GLY A 508 -12.50 0.21 -35.00
N ASP A 509 -13.29 0.73 -35.93
CA ASP A 509 -13.07 0.47 -37.36
C ASP A 509 -12.00 1.43 -37.92
N GLY A 510 -10.78 0.91 -38.08
CA GLY A 510 -9.65 1.68 -38.62
C GLY A 510 -9.80 2.06 -40.10
N ILE A 511 -10.57 1.29 -40.89
CA ILE A 511 -10.81 1.61 -42.31
C ILE A 511 -11.78 2.79 -42.42
N GLU A 512 -12.85 2.77 -41.63
CA GLU A 512 -13.79 3.88 -41.53
C GLU A 512 -13.09 5.13 -41.02
N PHE A 513 -12.30 5.01 -39.94
CA PHE A 513 -11.50 6.11 -39.42
C PHE A 513 -10.55 6.69 -40.48
N ALA A 514 -9.83 5.85 -41.24
CA ALA A 514 -8.93 6.31 -42.29
C ALA A 514 -9.65 7.13 -43.37
N LYS A 515 -10.86 6.72 -43.78
CA LYS A 515 -11.70 7.46 -44.74
C LYS A 515 -12.15 8.83 -44.20
N ILE A 516 -12.42 8.92 -42.90
CA ILE A 516 -12.77 10.19 -42.25
C ILE A 516 -11.53 11.09 -42.18
N LEU A 517 -10.41 10.54 -41.71
CA LEU A 517 -9.13 11.25 -41.58
C LEU A 517 -8.65 11.81 -42.92
N ALA A 518 -8.70 11.03 -44.00
CA ALA A 518 -8.29 11.49 -45.32
C ALA A 518 -9.17 12.63 -45.84
N ARG A 519 -10.49 12.60 -45.61
CA ARG A 519 -11.38 13.71 -45.97
C ARG A 519 -11.02 14.99 -45.23
N GLN A 520 -10.69 14.89 -43.95
CA GLN A 520 -10.31 16.03 -43.12
C GLN A 520 -8.94 16.61 -43.52
N LEU A 521 -8.01 15.75 -43.93
CA LEU A 521 -6.66 16.14 -44.33
C LEU A 521 -6.52 16.44 -45.84
N GLY A 522 -7.61 16.32 -46.62
CA GLY A 522 -7.60 16.51 -48.07
C GLY A 522 -6.84 15.43 -48.86
N GLY A 523 -6.57 14.27 -48.25
CA GLY A 523 -5.84 13.14 -48.82
C GLY A 523 -6.72 12.08 -49.47
N THR A 524 -6.10 10.95 -49.85
CA THR A 524 -6.77 9.76 -50.41
C THR A 524 -6.51 8.53 -49.56
N VAL A 525 -7.34 7.49 -49.67
CA VAL A 525 -7.21 6.25 -48.89
C VAL A 525 -7.08 5.04 -49.81
N ARG A 526 -6.13 4.17 -49.49
CA ARG A 526 -6.04 2.81 -50.05
C ARG A 526 -6.32 1.79 -48.96
N THR A 527 -7.39 1.02 -49.09
CA THR A 527 -7.82 0.04 -48.10
C THR A 527 -7.32 -1.37 -48.42
N HIS A 528 -7.05 -2.15 -47.38
CA HIS A 528 -6.70 -3.55 -47.44
C HIS A 528 -7.61 -4.35 -46.49
N GLU A 529 -8.84 -4.64 -46.94
CA GLU A 529 -9.90 -5.23 -46.11
C GLU A 529 -9.51 -6.55 -45.44
N LYS A 530 -8.75 -7.41 -46.13
CA LYS A 530 -8.27 -8.70 -45.60
C LYS A 530 -7.40 -8.57 -44.34
N PHE A 531 -6.79 -7.42 -44.11
CA PHE A 531 -5.93 -7.17 -42.96
C PHE A 531 -6.48 -6.07 -42.05
N SER A 532 -7.67 -5.52 -42.35
CA SER A 532 -8.26 -4.40 -41.61
C SER A 532 -7.31 -3.20 -41.47
N THR A 533 -6.52 -2.94 -42.52
CA THR A 533 -5.58 -1.81 -42.61
C THR A 533 -5.94 -0.87 -43.76
N ALA A 534 -5.54 0.38 -43.63
CA ALA A 534 -5.72 1.42 -44.64
C ALA A 534 -4.51 2.35 -44.65
N LEU A 535 -4.07 2.74 -45.85
CA LEU A 535 -3.02 3.73 -46.06
C LEU A 535 -3.68 5.06 -46.42
N VAL A 536 -3.45 6.09 -45.61
CA VAL A 536 -3.87 7.47 -45.91
C VAL A 536 -2.69 8.19 -46.59
N ILE A 537 -2.91 8.67 -47.80
CA ILE A 537 -1.93 9.38 -48.62
C ILE A 537 -2.29 10.86 -48.61
N MET A 538 -1.42 11.67 -48.00
CA MET A 538 -1.57 13.12 -47.88
C MET A 538 -1.28 13.84 -49.21
N PRO A 539 -1.76 15.09 -49.41
CA PRO A 539 -1.50 15.86 -50.64
C PRO A 539 -0.02 16.11 -50.94
N ASP A 540 0.83 16.15 -49.91
CA ASP A 540 2.28 16.31 -50.01
C ASP A 540 3.02 14.97 -50.25
N GLY A 541 2.28 13.86 -50.36
CA GLY A 541 2.81 12.51 -50.55
C GLY A 541 3.19 11.80 -49.26
N PHE A 542 2.94 12.40 -48.08
CA PHE A 542 3.18 11.74 -46.80
C PHE A 542 2.18 10.61 -46.55
N ASN A 543 2.66 9.49 -46.01
CA ASN A 543 1.88 8.27 -45.82
C ASN A 543 1.62 8.02 -44.33
N ILE A 544 0.36 7.71 -43.99
CA ILE A 544 -0.05 7.34 -42.63
C ILE A 544 -0.68 5.95 -42.70
N ASP A 545 -0.07 4.99 -42.02
CA ASP A 545 -0.56 3.63 -41.93
C ASP A 545 -1.58 3.54 -40.78
N VAL A 546 -2.83 3.23 -41.11
CA VAL A 546 -3.91 3.08 -40.14
C VAL A 546 -4.30 1.60 -40.06
N ALA A 547 -4.22 1.04 -38.86
CA ALA A 547 -4.62 -0.32 -38.56
C ALA A 547 -5.74 -0.35 -37.53
N THR A 548 -6.65 -1.30 -37.68
CA THR A 548 -7.62 -1.64 -36.65
C THR A 548 -6.96 -2.46 -35.56
N ALA A 549 -7.19 -2.11 -34.29
CA ALA A 549 -6.76 -2.92 -33.15
C ALA A 549 -7.39 -4.31 -33.25
N ARG A 550 -6.53 -5.33 -33.30
CA ARG A 550 -6.95 -6.68 -33.63
C ARG A 550 -6.35 -7.76 -32.76
N LEU A 551 -7.13 -8.82 -32.56
CA LEU A 551 -6.65 -10.10 -32.08
C LEU A 551 -6.26 -10.96 -33.29
N GLU A 552 -5.10 -11.60 -33.22
CA GLU A 552 -4.68 -12.60 -34.22
C GLU A 552 -4.78 -13.99 -33.61
N TYR A 553 -5.43 -14.89 -34.36
CA TYR A 553 -5.52 -16.31 -34.05
C TYR A 553 -4.89 -17.12 -35.18
N TYR A 554 -4.03 -18.09 -34.83
CA TYR A 554 -3.32 -18.94 -35.79
C TYR A 554 -3.88 -20.36 -35.67
N GLU A 555 -4.53 -20.88 -36.71
CA GLU A 555 -5.17 -22.21 -36.67
C GLU A 555 -4.15 -23.35 -36.48
N TYR A 556 -2.95 -23.20 -37.06
CA TYR A 556 -1.83 -24.11 -36.89
C TYR A 556 -0.49 -23.35 -36.96
N PRO A 557 0.63 -23.91 -36.46
CA PRO A 557 1.94 -23.26 -36.50
C PRO A 557 2.30 -22.72 -37.88
N ALA A 558 2.78 -21.47 -37.91
CA ALA A 558 3.20 -20.74 -39.11
C ALA A 558 2.10 -20.47 -40.17
N SER A 559 0.82 -20.67 -39.86
CA SER A 559 -0.32 -20.28 -40.71
C SER A 559 -0.47 -18.76 -40.86
N MET A 560 -1.32 -18.32 -41.81
CA MET A 560 -1.77 -16.93 -41.86
C MET A 560 -2.76 -16.69 -40.71
N PRO A 561 -2.66 -15.55 -39.99
CA PRO A 561 -3.57 -15.29 -38.88
C PRO A 561 -4.98 -14.93 -39.37
N THR A 562 -5.98 -15.38 -38.62
CA THR A 562 -7.35 -14.86 -38.67
C THR A 562 -7.46 -13.63 -37.77
N VAL A 563 -8.17 -12.60 -38.22
CA VAL A 563 -8.23 -11.26 -37.59
C VAL A 563 -9.61 -10.98 -37.02
N GLU A 564 -9.67 -10.57 -35.75
CA GLU A 564 -10.89 -10.12 -35.07
C GLU A 564 -10.69 -8.74 -34.39
N LEU A 565 -11.75 -7.93 -34.28
CA LEU A 565 -11.74 -6.65 -33.57
C LEU A 565 -11.39 -6.85 -32.09
N SER A 566 -10.49 -6.03 -31.55
CA SER A 566 -9.99 -6.22 -30.19
C SER A 566 -9.44 -4.94 -29.56
N SER A 567 -9.04 -5.02 -28.30
CA SER A 567 -8.35 -3.93 -27.59
C SER A 567 -6.90 -3.76 -28.03
N LEU A 568 -6.36 -2.55 -27.85
CA LEU A 568 -4.96 -2.18 -28.05
C LEU A 568 -4.01 -3.13 -27.33
N LYS A 569 -4.36 -3.54 -26.10
CA LYS A 569 -3.51 -4.45 -25.32
C LYS A 569 -3.28 -5.77 -26.04
N LEU A 570 -4.33 -6.33 -26.63
CA LEU A 570 -4.25 -7.58 -27.39
C LEU A 570 -3.56 -7.36 -28.76
N ASP A 571 -3.73 -6.19 -29.38
CA ASP A 571 -3.00 -5.80 -30.58
C ASP A 571 -1.48 -5.67 -30.34
N LEU A 572 -1.08 -5.03 -29.25
CA LEU A 572 0.33 -4.92 -28.88
C LEU A 572 0.89 -6.30 -28.52
N TYR A 573 0.08 -7.19 -27.92
CA TYR A 573 0.50 -8.51 -27.49
C TYR A 573 0.87 -9.46 -28.65
N ARG A 574 0.19 -9.34 -29.79
CA ARG A 574 0.47 -10.16 -30.99
C ARG A 574 1.74 -9.73 -31.74
N ARG A 575 2.35 -8.59 -31.37
CA ARG A 575 3.56 -8.08 -32.05
C ARG A 575 4.76 -9.00 -31.83
N ASP A 576 5.79 -8.74 -32.60
CA ASP A 576 7.01 -9.55 -32.64
C ASP A 576 7.86 -9.41 -31.37
N PHE A 577 8.17 -8.17 -30.97
CA PHE A 577 9.07 -7.87 -29.85
C PHE A 577 8.54 -6.76 -28.94
N THR A 578 8.93 -6.82 -27.67
CA THR A 578 8.60 -5.82 -26.63
C THR A 578 8.99 -4.41 -27.06
N ILE A 579 10.17 -4.24 -27.67
CA ILE A 579 10.65 -2.94 -28.17
C ILE A 579 9.69 -2.26 -29.16
N ASN A 580 8.76 -2.99 -29.78
CA ASN A 580 7.76 -2.48 -30.74
C ASN A 580 6.32 -2.53 -30.21
N ALA A 581 6.13 -2.93 -28.95
CA ALA A 581 4.83 -3.20 -28.33
C ALA A 581 4.40 -2.12 -27.34
N MET A 582 4.63 -0.85 -27.72
CA MET A 582 4.18 0.34 -26.99
C MET A 582 3.30 1.21 -27.87
N ALA A 583 2.53 2.07 -27.21
CA ALA A 583 1.62 2.98 -27.87
C ALA A 583 1.64 4.37 -27.21
N ILE A 584 1.40 5.43 -27.97
CA ILE A 584 1.17 6.78 -27.46
C ILE A 584 -0.27 7.15 -27.78
N ASN A 585 -1.04 7.50 -26.76
CA ASN A 585 -2.43 7.94 -26.95
C ASN A 585 -2.47 9.31 -27.62
N LEU A 586 -3.29 9.43 -28.66
CA LEU A 586 -3.44 10.66 -29.45
C LEU A 586 -4.72 11.42 -29.11
N ASN A 587 -5.69 10.85 -28.39
CA ASN A 587 -6.94 11.53 -28.05
C ASN A 587 -6.66 12.77 -27.18
N PRO A 588 -7.40 13.88 -27.35
CA PRO A 588 -7.10 15.17 -26.71
C PRO A 588 -6.92 15.10 -25.18
N GLU A 589 -7.77 14.36 -24.48
CA GLU A 589 -7.71 14.22 -23.01
C GLU A 589 -6.46 13.51 -22.51
N LYS A 590 -5.89 12.62 -23.33
CA LYS A 590 -4.75 11.76 -22.96
C LYS A 590 -3.57 11.93 -23.92
N PHE A 591 -3.51 13.05 -24.64
CA PHE A 591 -2.52 13.26 -25.69
C PHE A 591 -1.09 13.14 -25.15
N GLY A 592 -0.29 12.31 -25.81
CA GLY A 592 1.11 12.08 -25.43
C GLY A 592 1.28 11.12 -24.25
N THR A 593 0.21 10.49 -23.75
CA THR A 593 0.32 9.45 -22.73
C THR A 593 0.91 8.18 -23.33
N LEU A 594 2.07 7.74 -22.82
CA LEU A 594 2.69 6.47 -23.18
C LEU A 594 1.96 5.32 -22.50
N VAL A 595 1.62 4.30 -23.28
CA VAL A 595 1.00 3.05 -22.88
C VAL A 595 2.01 1.92 -23.08
N ASP A 596 2.42 1.32 -21.98
CA ASP A 596 3.38 0.21 -21.92
C ASP A 596 2.82 -0.93 -21.04
N PHE A 597 2.29 -1.96 -21.68
CA PHE A 597 1.73 -3.12 -20.99
C PHE A 597 2.75 -4.21 -20.66
N PHE A 598 3.94 -4.18 -21.26
CA PHE A 598 4.89 -5.29 -21.25
C PHE A 598 6.30 -4.91 -20.79
N ASN A 599 6.44 -3.76 -20.11
CA ASN A 599 7.70 -3.21 -19.61
C ASN A 599 8.74 -2.99 -20.72
N CYS A 600 8.26 -2.61 -21.89
CA CYS A 600 9.04 -2.39 -23.10
C CYS A 600 10.10 -1.30 -22.92
N GLN A 601 9.86 -0.30 -22.06
CA GLN A 601 10.83 0.74 -21.75
C GLN A 601 12.11 0.19 -21.09
N THR A 602 11.98 -0.81 -20.22
CA THR A 602 13.13 -1.45 -19.57
C THR A 602 13.98 -2.18 -20.61
N ASP A 603 13.34 -2.90 -21.53
CA ASP A 603 14.04 -3.60 -22.61
C ASP A 603 14.79 -2.66 -23.55
N ILE A 604 14.22 -1.49 -23.85
CA ILE A 604 14.90 -0.44 -24.62
C ILE A 604 16.12 0.09 -23.85
N LYS A 605 15.96 0.37 -22.55
CA LYS A 605 17.04 0.85 -21.69
C LYS A 605 18.19 -0.16 -21.58
N GLU A 606 17.86 -1.44 -21.45
CA GLU A 606 18.82 -2.55 -21.37
C GLU A 606 19.36 -2.97 -22.74
N ARG A 607 18.85 -2.37 -23.84
CA ARG A 607 19.18 -2.73 -25.23
C ARG A 607 18.98 -4.22 -25.52
N ARG A 608 17.83 -4.75 -25.09
CA ARG A 608 17.47 -6.17 -25.23
C ARG A 608 16.30 -6.38 -26.18
N ILE A 609 16.40 -7.41 -27.03
CA ILE A 609 15.29 -7.87 -27.88
C ILE A 609 14.59 -9.06 -27.19
N ARG A 610 13.38 -8.83 -26.69
CA ARG A 610 12.52 -9.83 -26.04
C ARG A 610 11.23 -10.09 -26.81
N ILE A 611 10.82 -11.35 -26.88
CA ILE A 611 9.51 -11.77 -27.44
C ILE A 611 8.39 -11.62 -26.41
N LEU A 612 7.15 -11.41 -26.87
CA LEU A 612 5.96 -11.26 -26.00
C LEU A 612 5.36 -12.59 -25.53
N HIS A 613 5.67 -13.70 -26.20
CA HIS A 613 5.37 -15.07 -25.75
C HIS A 613 6.33 -16.11 -26.28
N ASN A 614 6.43 -17.19 -25.52
CA ASN A 614 7.24 -18.37 -25.80
C ASN A 614 6.88 -19.06 -27.12
N LEU A 615 5.65 -18.92 -27.62
CA LEU A 615 5.19 -19.48 -28.90
C LEU A 615 5.33 -18.52 -30.09
N SER A 616 5.94 -17.33 -29.91
CA SER A 616 6.03 -16.28 -30.95
C SER A 616 6.64 -16.78 -32.26
N PHE A 617 7.72 -17.56 -32.17
CA PHE A 617 8.38 -18.13 -33.36
C PHE A 617 7.68 -19.35 -33.95
N VAL A 618 6.80 -20.01 -33.18
CA VAL A 618 5.97 -21.12 -33.66
C VAL A 618 4.78 -20.56 -34.46
N GLU A 619 4.17 -19.49 -33.96
CA GLU A 619 3.08 -18.77 -34.64
C GLU A 619 3.59 -18.08 -35.92
N ASP A 620 4.75 -17.39 -35.88
CA ASP A 620 5.36 -16.78 -37.07
C ASP A 620 6.91 -16.95 -37.09
N PRO A 621 7.42 -17.94 -37.86
CA PRO A 621 8.87 -18.17 -38.00
C PRO A 621 9.63 -16.99 -38.63
N THR A 622 8.97 -16.08 -39.35
CA THR A 622 9.66 -14.93 -39.96
C THR A 622 10.20 -13.95 -38.92
N ARG A 623 9.64 -13.97 -37.69
CA ARG A 623 10.13 -13.19 -36.54
C ARG A 623 11.58 -13.54 -36.18
N ILE A 624 12.08 -14.73 -36.51
CA ILE A 624 13.48 -15.10 -36.28
C ILE A 624 14.43 -14.20 -37.10
N PHE A 625 14.15 -14.02 -38.39
CA PHE A 625 14.93 -13.13 -39.25
C PHE A 625 14.82 -11.68 -38.80
N ARG A 626 13.62 -11.26 -38.38
CA ARG A 626 13.40 -9.92 -37.81
C ARG A 626 14.19 -9.68 -36.52
N ALA A 627 14.29 -10.68 -35.64
CA ALA A 627 15.09 -10.59 -34.41
C ALA A 627 16.55 -10.29 -34.74
N ILE A 628 17.14 -11.06 -35.68
CA ILE A 628 18.52 -10.90 -36.13
C ILE A 628 18.70 -9.53 -36.80
N ARG A 629 17.76 -9.11 -37.67
CA ARG A 629 17.82 -7.79 -38.31
C ARG A 629 17.83 -6.67 -37.28
N PHE A 630 16.91 -6.69 -36.31
CA PHE A 630 16.84 -5.66 -35.27
C PHE A 630 18.08 -5.67 -34.37
N GLU A 631 18.64 -6.85 -34.07
CA GLU A 631 19.88 -6.98 -33.30
C GLU A 631 21.03 -6.25 -33.98
N GLN A 632 21.26 -6.53 -35.26
CA GLN A 632 22.34 -5.94 -36.04
C GLN A 632 22.12 -4.44 -36.29
N ARG A 633 20.91 -4.05 -36.73
CA ARG A 633 20.59 -2.66 -37.04
C ARG A 633 20.65 -1.73 -35.84
N MET A 634 20.21 -2.21 -34.65
CA MET A 634 20.11 -1.36 -33.46
C MET A 634 21.28 -1.52 -32.49
N GLY A 635 22.15 -2.52 -32.70
CA GLY A 635 23.22 -2.87 -31.74
C GLY A 635 22.67 -3.36 -30.40
N PHE A 636 21.48 -3.94 -30.41
CA PHE A 636 20.87 -4.56 -29.22
C PHE A 636 21.37 -6.00 -29.12
N SER A 637 21.08 -6.68 -28.00
CA SER A 637 21.37 -8.11 -27.87
C SER A 637 20.07 -8.90 -27.70
N ILE A 638 19.96 -10.05 -28.37
CA ILE A 638 18.83 -10.96 -28.15
C ILE A 638 18.85 -11.45 -26.69
N GLY A 639 17.70 -11.42 -26.01
CA GLY A 639 17.58 -11.91 -24.64
C GLY A 639 17.79 -13.43 -24.55
N ILE A 640 18.36 -13.92 -23.44
CA ILE A 640 18.71 -15.34 -23.25
C ILE A 640 17.49 -16.25 -23.48
N HIS A 641 16.33 -15.88 -22.93
CA HIS A 641 15.10 -16.64 -23.11
C HIS A 641 14.60 -16.61 -24.58
N THR A 642 14.67 -15.44 -25.23
CA THR A 642 14.33 -15.29 -26.66
C THR A 642 15.21 -16.17 -27.54
N GLU A 643 16.52 -16.17 -27.30
CA GLU A 643 17.48 -16.98 -28.04
C GLU A 643 17.18 -18.48 -27.87
N LYS A 644 16.80 -18.91 -26.65
CA LYS A 644 16.36 -20.28 -26.39
C LYS A 644 15.13 -20.66 -27.22
N MET A 645 14.09 -19.82 -27.22
CA MET A 645 12.87 -20.07 -28.02
C MET A 645 13.17 -20.09 -29.52
N LEU A 646 14.06 -19.21 -29.99
CA LEU A 646 14.54 -19.18 -31.37
C LEU A 646 15.21 -20.50 -31.74
N LYS A 647 16.19 -20.97 -30.94
CA LYS A 647 16.88 -22.25 -31.15
C LYS A 647 15.91 -23.43 -31.17
N ASN A 648 14.89 -23.42 -30.31
CA ASN A 648 13.88 -24.47 -30.28
C ASN A 648 13.02 -24.48 -31.54
N ALA A 649 12.56 -23.32 -32.01
CA ALA A 649 11.83 -23.21 -33.28
C ALA A 649 12.67 -23.68 -34.48
N VAL A 650 13.98 -23.41 -34.49
CA VAL A 650 14.91 -23.89 -35.51
C VAL A 650 15.00 -25.43 -35.52
N LYS A 651 15.15 -26.05 -34.35
CA LYS A 651 15.21 -27.53 -34.21
C LYS A 651 13.97 -28.23 -34.77
N MET A 652 12.81 -27.59 -34.70
CA MET A 652 11.55 -28.13 -35.22
C MET A 652 11.43 -28.08 -36.75
N ASN A 653 12.43 -27.55 -37.48
CA ASN A 653 12.42 -27.42 -38.94
C ASN A 653 11.19 -26.68 -39.50
N LEU A 654 10.64 -25.72 -38.74
CA LEU A 654 9.46 -24.95 -39.14
C LEU A 654 9.68 -24.16 -40.45
N PHE A 655 10.94 -23.83 -40.78
CA PHE A 655 11.32 -23.14 -42.01
C PHE A 655 11.06 -23.96 -43.29
N ASN A 656 11.17 -25.29 -43.22
CA ASN A 656 11.02 -26.14 -44.41
C ASN A 656 9.59 -26.15 -44.95
N ARG A 657 8.61 -25.78 -44.12
CA ARG A 657 7.21 -25.64 -44.54
C ARG A 657 6.89 -24.26 -45.15
N PHE A 658 7.76 -23.26 -44.98
CA PHE A 658 7.44 -21.84 -45.22
C PHE A 658 8.54 -21.02 -45.92
N PHE A 659 9.53 -21.67 -46.54
CA PHE A 659 10.54 -21.00 -47.38
C PHE A 659 9.88 -20.40 -48.64
N GLY A 660 9.32 -19.20 -48.48
CA GLY A 660 8.56 -18.50 -49.51
C GLY A 660 8.86 -17.01 -49.52
N ARG A 661 7.99 -16.24 -50.18
CA ARG A 661 8.19 -14.80 -50.45
C ARG A 661 8.45 -13.96 -49.19
N ARG A 662 7.82 -14.28 -48.06
CA ARG A 662 8.01 -13.55 -46.78
C ARG A 662 9.42 -13.70 -46.22
N CYS A 663 9.97 -14.91 -46.20
CA CYS A 663 11.36 -15.13 -45.77
C CYS A 663 12.36 -14.45 -46.72
N PHE A 664 12.11 -14.51 -48.03
CA PHE A 664 12.92 -13.79 -49.02
C PHE A 664 12.92 -12.27 -48.78
N THR A 665 11.76 -11.68 -48.48
CA THR A 665 11.66 -10.25 -48.15
C THR A 665 12.46 -9.88 -46.91
N GLU A 666 12.36 -10.67 -45.83
CA GLU A 666 13.12 -10.40 -44.60
C GLU A 666 14.63 -10.55 -44.83
N LEU A 667 15.07 -11.56 -45.59
CA LEU A 667 16.48 -11.72 -45.99
C LEU A 667 16.97 -10.56 -46.84
N LYS A 668 16.18 -10.12 -47.83
CA LYS A 668 16.52 -8.96 -48.66
C LYS A 668 16.73 -7.72 -47.77
N LEU A 669 15.83 -7.48 -46.81
CA LEU A 669 15.93 -6.34 -45.89
C LEU A 669 17.20 -6.43 -45.03
N ILE A 670 17.58 -7.62 -44.55
CA ILE A 670 18.83 -7.83 -43.80
C ILE A 670 20.07 -7.46 -44.64
N PHE A 671 20.07 -7.69 -45.95
CA PHE A 671 21.21 -7.37 -46.81
C PHE A 671 21.23 -5.93 -47.33
N THR A 672 20.14 -5.18 -47.17
CA THR A 672 20.02 -3.79 -47.66
C THR A 672 20.13 -2.74 -46.56
N GLU A 673 19.93 -3.14 -45.30
CA GLU A 673 20.12 -2.31 -44.09
C GLU A 673 21.46 -2.67 -43.43
#